data_AF-A0A5R9Q5W2-F1
#
_entry.id   AF-A0A5R9Q5W2-F1
#
_cell.length_a   1.000
_cell.length_b   1.000
_cell.length_c   1.000
_cell.angle_alpha   90.00
_cell.angle_beta   90.00
_cell.angle_gamma   90.00
#
_symmetry.space_group_name_H-M   'P 1'
#
loop_
_entity.id
_entity.type
_entity.pdbx_description
1 polymer ?
#
loop_
_entity_poly.entity_id
_entity_poly.type
_entity_poly.pdbx_seq_one_letter_code
_entity_poly.pdbx_strand_id
1 'polypeptide(L)'
;MAEDKLQQYQPLIEELKQQLGSPGFDGLFAQKTAHLSKPDQFLIKMEMSRLSQPIARFIDLRGQVSGEVKPYIHDGKQHFMDDLAIAVFEQEIAKHGQYTLAVYEAVMNTDNNFRVMQKRAQQQAQDDADTPALTLTHGAKLIKFASYESRIEERMNYSIKITVEVSKKSIISANTSDISLSGAKIKVHSKAAFEKGQLLSIRLVGLEQDFELGLKGGIQYEVVAVEPVNNEYQFVRLKRTFVENNQGFDEFLNSFIHGNKRRYKINLDNTMDAVVCKGYEQYYLPRVSSLFVFLSKVKDKLTLPSMVLTNENNAFIHYYFEDERKKSCLYSIFNQKRLAYLNSLHSPVKEAVLYTFTHSNGGKIYYYSAFDFELKQEPSLNPLFFGFGAQKDSWRAFKVQIMPSYHEDAFIPLSLPASAGKSLEKLNKRPTPRVQGFIQDVQNLMLLTDITDPRRTAEYKKHQFDAGQVNLLKHFGHGKSSTPPALEVVALEYVNLRAHKRYLYKTGTIFHVDSQTVIEGHTRDLSVMGLQVELNSPTDSQKGDLVYIDLPELQKITKKHDLKHLRYQVMAISKSKTIINLKVHKVSENKHPAIEFFTQLIDKNKSKLQACEETPKIPGLSTALRNMITKSVCQFPLYLHKESAHFNIGAIGRGLYSTKLHKALEHFNQSGDEQIEIAPVFPANFIEDELSEALRKQTRQDKPLKYTLFMRLDPDKKTLTDAVKSQILRDEDSLDSLFLFIKKALRKEILFVFQLQVSKTGRPDTDYLANELKYVSHYALHKAKDLEESLWNVAGVCDLIDITDEVIPTLEVEDNLIEKMTEKKRLWFESLPM
;
A
#
# COMPACT_ATOMS: atom_id res chain seq x y z
N MET A 1 2.93 -3.48 -47.13
CA MET A 1 2.30 -3.01 -48.39
C MET A 1 1.38 -4.05 -49.04
N ALA A 2 1.82 -5.26 -49.42
CA ALA A 2 0.90 -6.28 -49.97
C ALA A 2 0.04 -6.96 -48.88
N GLU A 3 0.62 -7.29 -47.72
CA GLU A 3 -0.09 -7.89 -46.58
C GLU A 3 -1.13 -6.93 -45.96
N ASP A 4 -0.80 -5.64 -45.80
CA ASP A 4 -1.75 -4.61 -45.31
C ASP A 4 -2.99 -4.47 -46.22
N LYS A 5 -2.82 -4.68 -47.53
CA LYS A 5 -3.91 -4.62 -48.50
C LYS A 5 -4.79 -5.87 -48.49
N LEU A 6 -4.22 -7.07 -48.30
CA LEU A 6 -5.02 -8.30 -48.19
C LEU A 6 -5.89 -8.28 -46.93
N GLN A 7 -5.39 -7.70 -45.83
CA GLN A 7 -6.16 -7.56 -44.59
C GLN A 7 -7.43 -6.72 -44.77
N GLN A 8 -7.43 -5.74 -45.68
CA GLN A 8 -8.63 -4.95 -46.03
C GLN A 8 -9.72 -5.77 -46.73
N TYR A 9 -9.35 -6.87 -47.38
CA TYR A 9 -10.27 -7.76 -48.09
C TYR A 9 -10.53 -9.07 -47.37
N GLN A 10 -10.16 -9.19 -46.09
CA GLN A 10 -10.31 -10.43 -45.31
C GLN A 10 -11.74 -11.03 -45.36
N PRO A 11 -12.84 -10.26 -45.25
CA PRO A 11 -14.20 -10.82 -45.35
C PRO A 11 -14.49 -11.44 -46.72
N LEU A 12 -14.01 -10.82 -47.79
CA LEU A 12 -14.17 -11.32 -49.16
C LEU A 12 -13.28 -12.55 -49.41
N ILE A 13 -12.08 -12.59 -48.83
CA ILE A 13 -11.15 -13.72 -48.88
C ILE A 13 -11.77 -14.94 -48.18
N GLU A 14 -12.38 -14.78 -47.00
CA GLU A 14 -13.06 -15.87 -46.29
C GLU A 14 -14.29 -16.37 -47.08
N GLU A 15 -15.07 -15.47 -47.71
CA GLU A 15 -16.19 -15.87 -48.56
C GLU A 15 -15.72 -16.69 -49.78
N LEU A 16 -14.67 -16.24 -50.47
CA LEU A 16 -14.10 -16.94 -51.62
C LEU A 16 -13.48 -18.29 -51.20
N LYS A 17 -12.84 -18.35 -50.03
CA LYS A 17 -12.24 -19.58 -49.47
C LYS A 17 -13.27 -20.69 -49.30
N GLN A 18 -14.51 -20.38 -48.92
CA GLN A 18 -15.59 -21.37 -48.76
C GLN A 18 -15.97 -22.10 -50.06
N GLN A 19 -15.72 -21.48 -51.21
CA GLN A 19 -16.04 -22.03 -52.53
C GLN A 19 -14.79 -22.44 -53.32
N LEU A 20 -13.61 -22.34 -52.69
CA LEU A 20 -12.31 -22.61 -53.31
C LEU A 20 -12.16 -24.11 -53.58
N GLY A 21 -12.04 -24.46 -54.87
CA GLY A 21 -12.01 -25.86 -55.33
C GLY A 21 -13.34 -26.36 -55.90
N SER A 22 -14.41 -25.56 -55.82
CA SER A 22 -15.68 -25.88 -56.48
C SER A 22 -15.62 -25.66 -58.00
N PRO A 23 -16.40 -26.41 -58.81
CA PRO A 23 -16.44 -26.23 -60.27
C PRO A 23 -16.88 -24.83 -60.74
N GLY A 24 -17.56 -24.05 -59.88
CA GLY A 24 -18.06 -22.70 -60.18
C GLY A 24 -17.18 -21.56 -59.68
N PHE A 25 -16.01 -21.84 -59.10
CA PHE A 25 -15.19 -20.86 -58.41
C PHE A 25 -14.75 -19.69 -59.31
N ASP A 26 -14.33 -19.96 -60.55
CA ASP A 26 -13.86 -18.91 -61.46
C ASP A 26 -14.95 -17.89 -61.82
N GLY A 27 -16.20 -18.36 -61.96
CA GLY A 27 -17.36 -17.49 -62.19
C GLY A 27 -17.72 -16.65 -60.96
N LEU A 28 -17.70 -17.27 -59.78
CA LEU A 28 -17.93 -16.58 -58.51
C LEU A 28 -16.85 -15.53 -58.24
N PHE A 29 -15.57 -15.87 -58.47
CA PHE A 29 -14.44 -14.97 -58.31
C PHE A 29 -14.58 -13.76 -59.22
N ALA A 30 -14.90 -13.97 -60.50
CA ALA A 30 -15.12 -12.89 -61.46
C ALA A 30 -16.28 -11.97 -61.05
N GLN A 31 -17.39 -12.54 -60.57
CA GLN A 31 -18.56 -11.78 -60.12
C GLN A 31 -18.26 -10.96 -58.85
N LYS A 32 -17.68 -11.60 -57.84
CA LYS A 32 -17.45 -11.01 -56.51
C LYS A 32 -16.33 -9.98 -56.52
N THR A 33 -15.38 -10.07 -57.45
CA THR A 33 -14.25 -9.14 -57.53
C THR A 33 -14.40 -8.08 -58.63
N ALA A 34 -15.51 -8.07 -59.38
CA ALA A 34 -15.74 -7.17 -60.53
C ALA A 34 -15.61 -5.68 -60.21
N HIS A 35 -15.96 -5.28 -58.98
CA HIS A 35 -15.92 -3.89 -58.50
C HIS A 35 -14.52 -3.45 -58.03
N LEU A 36 -13.57 -4.38 -57.92
CA LEU A 36 -12.20 -4.12 -57.44
C LEU A 36 -11.28 -3.69 -58.59
N SER A 37 -10.19 -3.00 -58.24
CA SER A 37 -9.15 -2.65 -59.21
C SER A 37 -8.43 -3.90 -59.74
N LYS A 38 -7.89 -3.85 -60.96
CA LYS A 38 -7.11 -4.98 -61.54
C LYS A 38 -5.94 -5.43 -60.65
N PRO A 39 -5.15 -4.53 -60.03
CA PRO A 39 -4.14 -4.91 -59.05
C PRO A 39 -4.70 -5.66 -57.84
N ASP A 40 -5.83 -5.21 -57.27
CA ASP A 40 -6.40 -5.85 -56.07
C ASP A 40 -7.05 -7.20 -56.43
N GLN A 41 -7.71 -7.32 -57.59
CA GLN A 41 -8.19 -8.60 -58.13
C GLN A 41 -7.03 -9.60 -58.27
N PHE A 42 -5.87 -9.14 -58.76
CA PHE A 42 -4.69 -9.99 -58.91
C PHE A 42 -4.12 -10.45 -57.56
N LEU A 43 -4.06 -9.56 -56.56
CA LEU A 43 -3.60 -9.92 -55.21
C LEU A 43 -4.52 -10.98 -54.56
N ILE A 44 -5.84 -10.81 -54.65
CA ILE A 44 -6.79 -11.79 -54.11
C ILE A 44 -6.68 -13.11 -54.88
N LYS A 45 -6.50 -13.07 -56.21
CA LYS A 45 -6.30 -14.28 -57.03
C LYS A 45 -5.02 -15.03 -56.63
N MET A 46 -3.94 -14.30 -56.36
CA MET A 46 -2.69 -14.87 -55.85
C MET A 46 -2.89 -15.54 -54.49
N GLU A 47 -3.65 -14.92 -53.59
CA GLU A 47 -3.92 -15.47 -52.27
C GLU A 47 -4.79 -16.74 -52.34
N MET A 48 -5.82 -16.75 -53.19
CA MET A 48 -6.61 -17.96 -53.47
C MET A 48 -5.74 -19.08 -54.06
N SER A 49 -4.84 -18.73 -54.99
CA SER A 49 -3.90 -19.69 -55.58
C SER A 49 -2.93 -20.25 -54.54
N ARG A 50 -2.46 -19.42 -53.58
CA ARG A 50 -1.60 -19.83 -52.46
C ARG A 50 -2.33 -20.83 -51.56
N LEU A 51 -3.58 -20.57 -51.21
CA LEU A 51 -4.40 -21.41 -50.34
C LEU A 51 -4.74 -22.77 -50.97
N SER A 52 -4.90 -22.82 -52.29
CA SER A 52 -5.16 -24.06 -53.04
C SER A 52 -3.93 -24.95 -53.25
N GLN A 53 -2.72 -24.52 -52.87
CA GLN A 53 -1.51 -25.32 -53.08
C GLN A 53 -1.53 -26.58 -52.20
N PRO A 54 -1.30 -27.78 -52.77
CA PRO A 54 -1.08 -28.99 -51.99
C PRO A 54 0.14 -28.85 -51.09
N ILE A 55 0.05 -29.37 -49.86
CA ILE A 55 1.16 -29.32 -48.91
C ILE A 55 1.46 -30.69 -48.29
N ALA A 56 2.67 -30.83 -47.75
CA ALA A 56 3.12 -32.07 -47.11
C ALA A 56 3.43 -31.90 -45.60
N ARG A 57 2.94 -30.84 -44.96
CA ARG A 57 3.26 -30.53 -43.55
C ARG A 57 2.54 -31.47 -42.59
N PHE A 58 3.27 -31.94 -41.58
CA PHE A 58 2.68 -32.67 -40.45
C PHE A 58 1.97 -31.68 -39.51
N ILE A 59 0.84 -32.12 -38.93
CA ILE A 59 0.09 -31.37 -37.92
C ILE A 59 0.37 -32.05 -36.59
N ASP A 60 0.88 -31.29 -35.61
CA ASP A 60 1.13 -31.77 -34.25
C ASP A 60 0.61 -30.73 -33.25
N LEU A 61 -0.53 -31.06 -32.64
CA LEU A 61 -1.24 -30.18 -31.70
C LEU A 61 -0.95 -30.53 -30.23
N ARG A 62 -0.03 -31.45 -29.94
CA ARG A 62 0.30 -31.84 -28.56
C ARG A 62 0.77 -30.63 -27.76
N GLY A 63 0.05 -30.31 -26.68
CA GLY A 63 0.32 -29.13 -25.84
C GLY A 63 -0.08 -27.78 -26.46
N GLN A 64 -0.75 -27.77 -27.61
CA GLN A 64 -1.23 -26.57 -28.30
C GLN A 64 -2.74 -26.40 -28.26
N VAL A 65 -3.49 -27.44 -27.89
CA VAL A 65 -4.95 -27.45 -27.77
C VAL A 65 -5.38 -27.91 -26.38
N SER A 66 -6.60 -27.56 -25.97
CA SER A 66 -7.19 -28.01 -24.70
C SER A 66 -7.76 -29.44 -24.73
N GLY A 67 -7.90 -30.05 -25.92
CA GLY A 67 -8.41 -31.41 -26.11
C GLY A 67 -7.34 -32.51 -25.99
N GLU A 68 -7.77 -33.77 -25.89
CA GLU A 68 -6.87 -34.94 -25.89
C GLU A 68 -6.38 -35.24 -27.32
N VAL A 69 -5.07 -35.16 -27.53
CA VAL A 69 -4.45 -35.31 -28.85
C VAL A 69 -4.07 -36.76 -29.11
N LYS A 70 -4.51 -37.31 -30.25
CA LYS A 70 -4.28 -38.69 -30.67
C LYS A 70 -3.66 -38.78 -32.07
N PRO A 71 -2.97 -39.88 -32.41
CA PRO A 71 -2.44 -40.07 -33.76
C PRO A 71 -3.58 -40.27 -34.78
N TYR A 72 -3.49 -39.59 -35.92
CA TYR A 72 -4.43 -39.67 -37.04
C TYR A 72 -3.66 -39.82 -38.35
N ILE A 73 -3.99 -40.82 -39.16
CA ILE A 73 -3.26 -41.15 -40.40
C ILE A 73 -4.06 -40.71 -41.62
N HIS A 74 -3.46 -39.91 -42.49
CA HIS A 74 -4.02 -39.49 -43.77
C HIS A 74 -2.95 -39.58 -44.87
N ASP A 75 -3.25 -40.22 -46.01
CA ASP A 75 -2.31 -40.47 -47.11
C ASP A 75 -0.93 -41.01 -46.66
N GLY A 76 -0.94 -41.94 -45.70
CA GLY A 76 0.28 -42.56 -45.16
C GLY A 76 1.12 -41.65 -44.24
N LYS A 77 0.64 -40.44 -43.91
CA LYS A 77 1.27 -39.52 -42.97
C LYS A 77 0.55 -39.53 -41.64
N GLN A 78 1.31 -39.58 -40.55
CA GLN A 78 0.78 -39.54 -39.19
C GLN A 78 0.79 -38.11 -38.66
N HIS A 79 -0.39 -37.60 -38.34
CA HIS A 79 -0.65 -36.33 -37.67
C HIS A 79 -0.98 -36.61 -36.19
N PHE A 80 -0.83 -35.60 -35.33
CA PHE A 80 -1.27 -35.63 -33.94
C PHE A 80 -2.29 -34.52 -33.73
N MET A 81 -3.57 -34.88 -33.69
CA MET A 81 -4.71 -33.96 -33.64
C MET A 81 -5.71 -34.42 -32.57
N ASP A 82 -6.49 -33.50 -32.01
CA ASP A 82 -7.62 -33.85 -31.15
C ASP A 82 -8.90 -34.05 -32.00
N ASP A 83 -9.99 -34.48 -31.35
CA ASP A 83 -11.24 -34.80 -32.06
C ASP A 83 -11.81 -33.62 -32.86
N LEU A 84 -11.68 -32.39 -32.34
CA LEU A 84 -12.15 -31.19 -33.02
C LEU A 84 -11.29 -30.89 -34.26
N ALA A 85 -9.97 -30.94 -34.14
CA ALA A 85 -9.05 -30.75 -35.25
C ALA A 85 -9.21 -31.83 -36.33
N ILE A 86 -9.48 -33.09 -35.95
CA ILE A 86 -9.77 -34.17 -36.91
C ILE A 86 -11.06 -33.87 -37.68
N ALA A 87 -12.13 -33.45 -36.99
CA ALA A 87 -13.40 -33.11 -37.64
C ALA A 87 -13.24 -31.94 -38.65
N VAL A 88 -12.50 -30.90 -38.27
CA VAL A 88 -12.20 -29.77 -39.18
C VAL A 88 -11.30 -30.22 -40.34
N PHE A 89 -10.30 -31.07 -40.08
CA PHE A 89 -9.42 -31.60 -41.12
C PHE A 89 -10.21 -32.38 -42.17
N GLU A 90 -11.09 -33.30 -41.77
CA GLU A 90 -11.92 -34.10 -42.68
C GLU A 90 -12.92 -33.24 -43.46
N GLN A 91 -13.55 -32.27 -42.78
CA GLN A 91 -14.47 -31.33 -43.42
C GLN A 91 -13.78 -30.49 -44.51
N GLU A 92 -12.59 -29.96 -44.24
CA GLU A 92 -11.87 -29.09 -45.17
C GLU A 92 -11.24 -29.89 -46.32
N ILE A 93 -10.81 -31.14 -46.07
CA ILE A 93 -10.38 -32.05 -47.15
C ILE A 93 -11.54 -32.37 -48.10
N ALA A 94 -12.74 -32.63 -47.57
CA ALA A 94 -13.91 -32.90 -48.40
C ALA A 94 -14.26 -31.71 -49.32
N LYS A 95 -13.99 -30.47 -48.87
CA LYS A 95 -14.21 -29.24 -49.65
C LYS A 95 -13.14 -29.01 -50.72
N HIS A 96 -11.86 -29.18 -50.37
CA HIS A 96 -10.74 -28.86 -51.26
C HIS A 96 -10.25 -30.06 -52.10
N GLY A 97 -10.75 -31.26 -51.84
CA GLY A 97 -10.45 -32.51 -52.55
C GLY A 97 -9.08 -33.13 -52.24
N GLN A 98 -8.17 -32.38 -51.60
CA GLN A 98 -6.83 -32.83 -51.23
C GLN A 98 -6.28 -32.01 -50.05
N TYR A 99 -5.17 -32.44 -49.45
CA TYR A 99 -4.53 -31.72 -48.35
C TYR A 99 -3.78 -30.47 -48.84
N THR A 100 -4.43 -29.31 -48.71
CA THR A 100 -3.91 -28.01 -49.14
C THR A 100 -3.51 -27.11 -47.96
N LEU A 101 -2.88 -25.98 -48.25
CA LEU A 101 -2.55 -24.98 -47.25
C LEU A 101 -3.79 -24.42 -46.53
N ALA A 102 -4.93 -24.31 -47.23
CA ALA A 102 -6.20 -23.92 -46.64
C ALA A 102 -6.66 -24.88 -45.51
N VAL A 103 -6.55 -26.19 -45.75
CA VAL A 103 -6.87 -27.24 -44.76
C VAL A 103 -5.96 -27.11 -43.53
N TYR A 104 -4.66 -26.93 -43.73
CA TYR A 104 -3.71 -26.78 -42.63
C TYR A 104 -3.96 -25.52 -41.79
N GLU A 105 -4.21 -24.38 -42.45
CA GLU A 105 -4.51 -23.14 -41.75
C GLU A 105 -5.84 -23.22 -40.97
N ALA A 106 -6.85 -23.91 -41.50
CA ALA A 106 -8.12 -24.13 -40.80
C ALA A 106 -7.93 -24.94 -39.51
N VAL A 107 -7.17 -26.03 -39.57
CA VAL A 107 -6.89 -26.87 -38.39
C VAL A 107 -6.03 -26.17 -37.35
N MET A 108 -5.07 -25.34 -37.78
CA MET A 108 -4.25 -24.53 -36.85
C MET A 108 -5.03 -23.37 -36.21
N ASN A 109 -6.23 -23.09 -36.70
CA ASN A 109 -7.09 -22.02 -36.21
C ASN A 109 -8.38 -22.52 -35.54
N THR A 110 -8.42 -23.79 -35.08
CA THR A 110 -9.54 -24.29 -34.27
C THR A 110 -9.68 -23.52 -32.96
N ASP A 111 -10.92 -23.37 -32.49
CA ASP A 111 -11.27 -22.54 -31.34
C ASP A 111 -10.59 -22.96 -30.04
N ASN A 112 -10.28 -24.25 -29.90
CA ASN A 112 -9.63 -24.83 -28.74
C ASN A 112 -8.10 -24.76 -28.78
N ASN A 113 -7.52 -24.14 -29.81
CA ASN A 113 -6.09 -23.89 -29.89
C ASN A 113 -5.70 -22.72 -28.98
N PHE A 114 -4.72 -22.93 -28.07
CA PHE A 114 -4.30 -21.92 -27.10
C PHE A 114 -3.89 -20.60 -27.74
N ARG A 115 -3.31 -20.63 -28.95
CA ARG A 115 -2.95 -19.42 -29.70
C ARG A 115 -4.18 -18.61 -30.14
N VAL A 116 -5.23 -19.30 -30.57
CA VAL A 116 -6.49 -18.68 -31.01
C VAL A 116 -7.25 -18.14 -29.82
N MET A 117 -7.31 -18.90 -28.72
CA MET A 117 -7.90 -18.45 -27.46
C MET A 117 -7.19 -17.20 -26.91
N GLN A 118 -5.86 -17.14 -26.96
CA GLN A 118 -5.11 -15.95 -26.56
C GLN A 118 -5.39 -14.74 -27.45
N LYS A 119 -5.42 -14.93 -28.78
CA LYS A 119 -5.74 -13.84 -29.72
C LYS A 119 -7.17 -13.34 -29.55
N ARG A 120 -8.16 -14.23 -29.36
CA ARG A 120 -9.54 -13.83 -29.08
C ARG A 120 -9.68 -13.13 -27.74
N ALA A 121 -8.99 -13.58 -26.70
CA ALA A 121 -8.96 -12.88 -25.40
C ALA A 121 -8.33 -11.48 -25.52
N GLN A 122 -7.29 -11.33 -26.35
CA GLN A 122 -6.66 -10.03 -26.63
C GLN A 122 -7.53 -9.11 -27.49
N GLN A 123 -8.25 -9.66 -28.48
CA GLN A 123 -9.19 -8.91 -29.31
C GLN A 123 -10.45 -8.52 -28.54
N GLN A 124 -11.00 -9.40 -27.69
CA GLN A 124 -12.07 -9.04 -26.75
C GLN A 124 -11.60 -7.94 -25.80
N ALA A 125 -10.36 -8.01 -25.30
CA ALA A 125 -9.80 -6.92 -24.49
C ALA A 125 -9.54 -5.60 -25.26
N GLN A 126 -9.50 -5.62 -26.60
CA GLN A 126 -9.38 -4.41 -27.43
C GLN A 126 -10.75 -3.87 -27.88
N ASP A 127 -11.71 -4.73 -28.20
CA ASP A 127 -13.08 -4.32 -28.56
C ASP A 127 -13.87 -3.86 -27.32
N ASP A 128 -13.56 -4.38 -26.13
CA ASP A 128 -14.08 -3.88 -24.85
C ASP A 128 -13.50 -2.50 -24.45
N ALA A 129 -12.48 -1.99 -25.17
CA ALA A 129 -11.91 -0.66 -24.90
C ALA A 129 -12.67 0.49 -25.58
N ASP A 130 -13.48 0.23 -26.62
CA ASP A 130 -14.21 1.25 -27.40
C ASP A 130 -15.74 1.27 -27.15
N THR A 131 -16.22 0.43 -26.24
CA THR A 131 -17.58 0.57 -25.67
C THR A 131 -17.45 1.26 -24.31
N PRO A 132 -18.27 2.27 -23.94
CA PRO A 132 -18.28 2.74 -22.56
C PRO A 132 -18.86 1.63 -21.69
N ALA A 133 -17.99 0.73 -21.26
CA ALA A 133 -18.30 -0.29 -20.30
C ALA A 133 -18.72 0.41 -19.01
N LEU A 134 -19.92 0.05 -18.53
CA LEU A 134 -20.24 0.13 -17.11
C LEU A 134 -19.02 -0.40 -16.36
N THR A 135 -18.35 0.49 -15.64
CA THR A 135 -17.17 0.20 -14.82
C THR A 135 -17.47 -1.00 -13.94
N LEU A 136 -16.97 -2.18 -14.33
CA LEU A 136 -16.73 -3.27 -13.39
C LEU A 136 -15.64 -2.75 -12.46
N THR A 137 -16.07 -2.14 -11.36
CA THR A 137 -15.18 -1.69 -10.29
C THR A 137 -14.49 -2.91 -9.71
N HIS A 138 -13.27 -3.20 -10.19
CA HIS A 138 -12.38 -4.12 -9.48
C HIS A 138 -12.16 -3.55 -8.07
N GLY A 139 -12.42 -4.37 -7.03
CA GLY A 139 -12.28 -3.96 -5.64
C GLY A 139 -10.85 -3.53 -5.31
N ALA A 140 -10.68 -2.73 -4.26
CA ALA A 140 -9.37 -2.29 -3.79
C ALA A 140 -8.58 -3.48 -3.22
N LYS A 141 -7.26 -3.52 -3.47
CA LYS A 141 -6.41 -4.58 -2.94
C LYS A 141 -6.29 -4.47 -1.42
N LEU A 142 -6.51 -5.56 -0.69
CA LEU A 142 -6.29 -5.62 0.74
C LEU A 142 -4.81 -5.88 1.06
N ILE A 143 -4.15 -4.94 1.72
CA ILE A 143 -2.75 -5.03 2.15
C ILE A 143 -2.69 -5.31 3.64
N LYS A 144 -2.35 -6.54 4.01
CA LYS A 144 -2.16 -6.96 5.41
C LYS A 144 -0.77 -6.50 5.88
N PHE A 145 -0.70 -5.47 6.72
CA PHE A 145 0.56 -4.97 7.25
C PHE A 145 1.24 -6.00 8.13
N ALA A 146 2.56 -5.92 8.18
CA ALA A 146 3.44 -6.83 8.91
C ALA A 146 3.29 -8.32 8.55
N SER A 147 2.61 -8.63 7.45
CA SER A 147 2.41 -9.99 6.95
C SER A 147 3.59 -10.43 6.07
N TYR A 148 4.81 -10.31 6.61
CA TYR A 148 6.03 -10.73 5.90
C TYR A 148 6.23 -12.23 6.08
N GLU A 149 5.61 -13.02 5.22
CA GLU A 149 5.87 -14.46 5.22
C GLU A 149 7.31 -14.72 4.79
N SER A 150 8.20 -14.97 5.77
CA SER A 150 9.56 -15.41 5.49
C SER A 150 9.55 -16.93 5.32
N ARG A 151 9.94 -17.40 4.14
CA ARG A 151 10.18 -18.82 3.91
C ARG A 151 11.62 -19.17 4.29
N ILE A 152 11.78 -20.32 4.91
CA ILE A 152 13.10 -20.87 5.25
C ILE A 152 13.88 -21.29 3.99
N GLU A 153 13.19 -21.56 2.87
CA GLU A 153 13.78 -22.14 1.67
C GLU A 153 13.07 -21.73 0.36
N GLU A 154 13.80 -21.86 -0.76
CA GLU A 154 13.26 -21.71 -2.12
C GLU A 154 12.29 -22.85 -2.45
N ARG A 155 11.18 -22.52 -3.12
CA ARG A 155 10.28 -23.53 -3.70
C ARG A 155 10.37 -23.49 -5.21
N MET A 156 10.52 -24.66 -5.81
CA MET A 156 10.52 -24.80 -7.26
C MET A 156 9.12 -25.17 -7.73
N ASN A 157 8.55 -24.38 -8.65
CA ASN A 157 7.32 -24.78 -9.33
C ASN A 157 7.66 -25.93 -10.26
N TYR A 158 7.28 -27.14 -9.85
CA TYR A 158 7.64 -28.35 -10.56
C TYR A 158 6.50 -29.34 -10.43
N SER A 159 5.90 -29.69 -11.57
CA SER A 159 4.76 -30.59 -11.60
C SER A 159 5.23 -32.02 -11.86
N ILE A 160 5.16 -32.82 -10.80
CA ILE A 160 5.55 -34.22 -10.79
C ILE A 160 4.28 -35.02 -10.48
N LYS A 161 4.09 -36.13 -11.20
CA LYS A 161 3.07 -37.12 -10.83
C LYS A 161 3.41 -37.74 -9.47
N ILE A 162 2.44 -37.73 -8.58
CA ILE A 162 2.56 -38.30 -7.23
C ILE A 162 1.39 -39.22 -6.92
N THR A 163 1.58 -40.10 -5.95
CA THR A 163 0.48 -40.82 -5.31
C THR A 163 0.43 -40.45 -3.84
N VAL A 164 -0.77 -40.10 -3.37
CA VAL A 164 -1.05 -39.68 -2.00
C VAL A 164 -1.82 -40.78 -1.31
N GLU A 165 -1.22 -41.41 -0.30
CA GLU A 165 -1.87 -42.37 0.57
C GLU A 165 -2.49 -41.62 1.76
N VAL A 166 -3.82 -41.57 1.79
CA VAL A 166 -4.63 -40.87 2.81
C VAL A 166 -4.96 -41.81 3.97
N SER A 167 -5.09 -43.11 3.68
CA SER A 167 -5.25 -44.20 4.64
C SER A 167 -4.81 -45.51 3.98
N LYS A 168 -4.61 -46.59 4.75
CA LYS A 168 -4.13 -47.92 4.27
C LYS A 168 -4.95 -48.54 3.11
N LYS A 169 -6.07 -47.94 2.70
CA LYS A 169 -6.93 -48.38 1.59
C LYS A 169 -7.29 -47.27 0.58
N SER A 170 -6.77 -46.05 0.73
CA SER A 170 -7.11 -44.92 -0.14
C SER A 170 -5.84 -44.26 -0.68
N ILE A 171 -5.57 -44.51 -1.96
CA ILE A 171 -4.45 -43.92 -2.71
C ILE A 171 -5.04 -43.05 -3.83
N ILE A 172 -4.62 -41.79 -3.86
CA ILE A 172 -5.10 -40.79 -4.82
C ILE A 172 -3.95 -40.41 -5.75
N SER A 173 -4.20 -40.38 -7.05
CA SER A 173 -3.26 -39.83 -8.03
C SER A 173 -3.36 -38.31 -8.05
N ALA A 174 -2.22 -37.63 -7.98
CA ALA A 174 -2.16 -36.18 -7.92
C ALA A 174 -0.89 -35.67 -8.61
N ASN A 175 -0.76 -34.34 -8.71
CA ASN A 175 0.47 -33.71 -9.16
C ASN A 175 0.98 -32.72 -8.12
N THR A 176 2.29 -32.56 -7.98
CA THR A 176 2.85 -31.39 -7.31
C THR A 176 2.57 -30.14 -8.14
N SER A 177 2.45 -29.01 -7.46
CA SER A 177 2.45 -27.65 -8.03
C SER A 177 3.77 -26.97 -7.70
N ASP A 178 4.21 -27.08 -6.45
CA ASP A 178 5.55 -26.68 -6.01
C ASP A 178 6.11 -27.67 -4.99
N ILE A 179 7.44 -27.73 -4.89
CA ILE A 179 8.19 -28.60 -3.98
C ILE A 179 9.38 -27.85 -3.38
N SER A 180 9.69 -28.17 -2.13
CA SER A 180 10.90 -27.76 -1.40
C SER A 180 11.39 -28.90 -0.51
N LEU A 181 12.49 -28.72 0.23
CA LEU A 181 13.04 -29.80 1.06
C LEU A 181 12.08 -30.20 2.19
N SER A 182 11.41 -29.22 2.78
CA SER A 182 10.53 -29.38 3.93
C SER A 182 9.03 -29.30 3.62
N GLY A 183 8.64 -29.09 2.36
CA GLY A 183 7.23 -28.87 2.01
C GLY A 183 6.88 -29.15 0.56
N ALA A 184 5.59 -29.30 0.31
CA ALA A 184 5.05 -29.45 -1.03
C ALA A 184 3.65 -28.82 -1.11
N LYS A 185 3.30 -28.35 -2.31
CA LYS A 185 1.91 -28.02 -2.65
C LYS A 185 1.45 -28.98 -3.71
N ILE A 186 0.32 -29.65 -3.49
CA ILE A 186 -0.21 -30.66 -4.42
C ILE A 186 -1.55 -30.22 -4.97
N LYS A 187 -1.78 -30.50 -6.26
CA LYS A 187 -3.06 -30.31 -6.94
C LYS A 187 -3.81 -31.63 -6.92
N VAL A 188 -4.98 -31.63 -6.28
CA VAL A 188 -5.86 -32.79 -6.14
C VAL A 188 -7.27 -32.44 -6.58
N HIS A 189 -8.07 -33.45 -6.92
CA HIS A 189 -9.47 -33.24 -7.26
C HIS A 189 -10.25 -32.65 -6.06
N SER A 190 -11.17 -31.72 -6.29
CA SER A 190 -11.96 -31.02 -5.27
C SER A 190 -12.73 -31.94 -4.31
N LYS A 191 -13.19 -33.10 -4.82
CA LYS A 191 -13.89 -34.14 -4.03
C LYS A 191 -13.02 -34.85 -2.97
N ALA A 192 -11.70 -34.75 -3.05
CA ALA A 192 -10.83 -35.38 -2.05
C ALA A 192 -10.85 -34.58 -0.73
N ALA A 193 -11.27 -35.17 0.37
CA ALA A 193 -11.32 -34.46 1.65
C ALA A 193 -9.98 -34.59 2.41
N PHE A 194 -9.50 -33.47 2.94
CA PHE A 194 -8.31 -33.40 3.79
C PHE A 194 -8.59 -32.53 5.01
N GLU A 195 -8.01 -32.89 6.15
CA GLU A 195 -8.12 -32.13 7.39
C GLU A 195 -6.78 -31.52 7.78
N LYS A 196 -6.79 -30.30 8.35
CA LYS A 196 -5.57 -29.68 8.87
C LYS A 196 -4.99 -30.54 10.00
N GLY A 197 -3.69 -30.82 9.94
CA GLY A 197 -2.98 -31.72 10.86
C GLY A 197 -2.99 -33.20 10.42
N GLN A 198 -3.72 -33.55 9.35
CA GLN A 198 -3.75 -34.92 8.86
C GLN A 198 -2.39 -35.35 8.29
N LEU A 199 -1.95 -36.56 8.63
CA LEU A 199 -0.74 -37.16 8.07
C LEU A 199 -1.04 -37.94 6.78
N LEU A 200 -0.23 -37.72 5.76
CA LEU A 200 -0.31 -38.34 4.44
C LEU A 200 1.04 -38.95 4.09
N SER A 201 1.05 -40.08 3.37
CA SER A 201 2.28 -40.57 2.74
C SER A 201 2.26 -40.27 1.24
N ILE A 202 3.34 -39.67 0.72
CA ILE A 202 3.45 -39.24 -0.68
C ILE A 202 4.60 -39.96 -1.35
N ARG A 203 4.31 -40.62 -2.47
CA ARG A 203 5.34 -41.14 -3.37
C ARG A 203 5.50 -40.26 -4.59
N LEU A 204 6.74 -39.90 -4.88
CA LEU A 204 7.13 -39.07 -6.01
C LEU A 204 7.34 -39.93 -7.26
N VAL A 205 6.28 -40.64 -7.70
CA VAL A 205 6.36 -41.63 -8.78
C VAL A 205 6.93 -41.09 -10.10
N GLY A 206 6.76 -39.79 -10.39
CA GLY A 206 7.40 -39.17 -11.55
C GLY A 206 8.91 -38.99 -11.43
N LEU A 207 9.47 -38.90 -10.22
CA LEU A 207 10.92 -38.87 -9.99
C LEU A 207 11.53 -40.27 -9.85
N GLU A 208 10.76 -41.24 -9.36
CA GLU A 208 11.18 -42.65 -9.26
C GLU A 208 11.48 -43.29 -10.64
N GLN A 209 11.03 -42.68 -11.74
CA GLN A 209 11.33 -43.13 -13.10
C GLN A 209 12.80 -42.89 -13.49
N ASP A 210 13.38 -41.80 -13.00
CA ASP A 210 14.72 -41.34 -13.38
C ASP A 210 15.74 -41.52 -12.24
N PHE A 211 15.26 -41.69 -11.00
CA PHE A 211 16.10 -41.73 -9.80
C PHE A 211 15.66 -42.80 -8.81
N GLU A 212 16.62 -43.52 -8.22
CA GLU A 212 16.34 -44.48 -7.14
C GLU A 212 16.30 -43.74 -5.79
N LEU A 213 15.09 -43.38 -5.33
CA LEU A 213 14.90 -42.53 -4.15
C LEU A 213 15.03 -43.26 -2.80
N GLY A 214 15.07 -44.60 -2.79
CA GLY A 214 15.22 -45.41 -1.58
C GLY A 214 14.03 -45.36 -0.59
N LEU A 215 12.87 -44.82 -0.99
CA LEU A 215 11.72 -44.54 -0.11
C LEU A 215 10.47 -45.33 -0.52
N LYS A 216 10.50 -46.66 -0.36
CA LYS A 216 9.41 -47.55 -0.80
C LYS A 216 8.06 -47.27 -0.11
N GLY A 217 8.07 -46.73 1.11
CA GLY A 217 6.88 -46.39 1.90
C GLY A 217 6.32 -44.98 1.65
N GLY A 218 6.93 -44.19 0.75
CA GLY A 218 6.63 -42.78 0.57
C GLY A 218 7.20 -41.88 1.67
N ILE A 219 6.96 -40.58 1.51
CA ILE A 219 7.42 -39.52 2.41
C ILE A 219 6.20 -38.98 3.15
N GLN A 220 6.31 -38.89 4.48
CA GLN A 220 5.24 -38.40 5.33
C GLN A 220 5.18 -36.87 5.34
N TYR A 221 3.97 -36.37 5.13
CA TYR A 221 3.62 -34.97 5.21
C TYR A 221 2.42 -34.76 6.14
N GLU A 222 2.39 -33.61 6.80
CA GLU A 222 1.26 -33.08 7.53
C GLU A 222 0.53 -32.03 6.68
N VAL A 223 -0.81 -32.10 6.62
CA VAL A 223 -1.64 -31.11 5.95
C VAL A 223 -1.67 -29.81 6.75
N VAL A 224 -1.18 -28.72 6.14
CA VAL A 224 -1.15 -27.39 6.76
C VAL A 224 -2.41 -26.59 6.41
N ALA A 225 -2.86 -26.68 5.16
CA ALA A 225 -4.03 -25.96 4.66
C ALA A 225 -4.58 -26.64 3.39
N VAL A 226 -5.88 -26.42 3.14
CA VAL A 226 -6.59 -26.87 1.94
C VAL A 226 -7.21 -25.63 1.29
N GLU A 227 -6.91 -25.41 0.02
CA GLU A 227 -7.28 -24.21 -0.73
C GLU A 227 -8.16 -24.63 -1.92
N PRO A 228 -9.50 -24.57 -1.77
CA PRO A 228 -10.40 -24.84 -2.88
C PRO A 228 -10.21 -23.76 -3.94
N VAL A 229 -9.97 -24.16 -5.18
CA VAL A 229 -9.81 -23.21 -6.29
C VAL A 229 -11.09 -23.15 -7.11
N ASN A 230 -11.61 -24.32 -7.49
CA ASN A 230 -12.88 -24.45 -8.19
C ASN A 230 -13.46 -25.86 -7.97
N ASN A 231 -14.57 -26.16 -8.65
CA ASN A 231 -15.23 -27.45 -8.54
C ASN A 231 -14.42 -28.63 -9.12
N GLU A 232 -13.32 -28.39 -9.83
CA GLU A 232 -12.49 -29.44 -10.44
C GLU A 232 -11.29 -29.80 -9.57
N TYR A 233 -10.65 -28.80 -8.93
CA TYR A 233 -9.45 -29.03 -8.14
C TYR A 233 -9.30 -28.08 -6.95
N GLN A 234 -8.47 -28.53 -6.02
CA GLN A 234 -8.02 -27.79 -4.86
C GLN A 234 -6.51 -27.98 -4.69
N PHE A 235 -5.88 -27.04 -4.00
CA PHE A 235 -4.49 -27.20 -3.56
C PHE A 235 -4.44 -27.66 -2.11
N VAL A 236 -3.54 -28.59 -1.81
CA VAL A 236 -3.25 -29.00 -0.43
C VAL A 236 -1.81 -28.60 -0.14
N ARG A 237 -1.62 -27.81 0.92
CA ARG A 237 -0.31 -27.38 1.40
C ARG A 237 0.19 -28.34 2.45
N LEU A 238 1.42 -28.80 2.29
CA LEU A 238 1.98 -29.91 3.05
C LEU A 238 3.31 -29.53 3.69
N LYS A 239 3.53 -30.00 4.92
CA LYS A 239 4.79 -29.88 5.66
C LYS A 239 5.37 -31.27 5.92
N ARG A 240 6.60 -31.51 5.50
CA ARG A 240 7.27 -32.80 5.69
C ARG A 240 7.57 -33.00 7.18
N THR A 241 7.35 -34.21 7.69
CA THR A 241 7.58 -34.53 9.12
C THR A 241 9.00 -35.00 9.40
N PHE A 242 9.76 -35.37 8.37
CA PHE A 242 11.13 -35.91 8.45
C PHE A 242 11.24 -37.22 9.25
N VAL A 243 10.12 -37.91 9.50
CA VAL A 243 10.11 -39.17 10.28
C VAL A 243 10.90 -40.29 9.60
N GLU A 244 11.07 -40.24 8.27
CA GLU A 244 11.87 -41.22 7.53
C GLU A 244 13.36 -41.13 7.86
N ASN A 245 13.82 -39.98 8.35
CA ASN A 245 15.21 -39.68 8.69
C ASN A 245 16.22 -40.10 7.60
N ASN A 246 15.94 -39.73 6.35
CA ASN A 246 16.74 -40.12 5.19
C ASN A 246 17.57 -38.94 4.66
N GLN A 247 18.80 -38.81 5.16
CA GLN A 247 19.71 -37.74 4.78
C GLN A 247 20.09 -37.78 3.29
N GLY A 248 20.21 -38.97 2.69
CA GLY A 248 20.55 -39.10 1.26
C GLY A 248 19.47 -38.52 0.35
N PHE A 249 18.20 -38.74 0.69
CA PHE A 249 17.09 -38.12 -0.03
C PHE A 249 17.06 -36.59 0.20
N ASP A 250 17.39 -36.11 1.40
CA ASP A 250 17.44 -34.68 1.70
C ASP A 250 18.50 -33.97 0.86
N GLU A 251 19.70 -34.55 0.77
CA GLU A 251 20.80 -34.05 -0.07
C GLU A 251 20.46 -34.11 -1.56
N PHE A 252 19.80 -35.19 -2.01
CA PHE A 252 19.30 -35.31 -3.37
C PHE A 252 18.30 -34.20 -3.70
N LEU A 253 17.25 -34.04 -2.88
CA LEU A 253 16.17 -33.08 -3.17
C LEU A 253 16.70 -31.64 -3.15
N ASN A 254 17.61 -31.33 -2.23
CA ASN A 254 18.28 -30.03 -2.18
C ASN A 254 19.13 -29.78 -3.43
N SER A 255 19.93 -30.76 -3.85
CA SER A 255 20.76 -30.68 -5.07
C SER A 255 19.92 -30.61 -6.33
N PHE A 256 18.81 -31.36 -6.38
CA PHE A 256 17.87 -31.38 -7.49
C PHE A 256 17.21 -30.01 -7.69
N ILE A 257 16.73 -29.38 -6.61
CA ILE A 257 16.17 -28.02 -6.66
C ILE A 257 17.25 -27.02 -7.10
N HIS A 258 18.45 -27.07 -6.48
CA HIS A 258 19.54 -26.15 -6.82
C HIS A 258 20.02 -26.28 -8.27
N GLY A 259 20.09 -27.50 -8.81
CA GLY A 259 20.51 -27.76 -10.19
C GLY A 259 19.47 -27.32 -11.22
N ASN A 260 18.17 -27.41 -10.87
CA ASN A 260 17.09 -27.15 -11.82
C ASN A 260 16.41 -25.77 -11.67
N LYS A 261 16.79 -24.96 -10.68
CA LYS A 261 16.15 -23.65 -10.41
C LYS A 261 16.30 -22.59 -11.50
N ARG A 262 17.20 -22.78 -12.46
CA ARG A 262 17.30 -21.94 -13.69
C ARG A 262 16.38 -22.43 -14.81
N ARG A 263 16.02 -23.72 -14.79
CA ARG A 263 15.19 -24.37 -15.81
C ARG A 263 13.70 -24.30 -15.45
N TYR A 264 13.36 -24.45 -14.17
CA TYR A 264 11.99 -24.35 -13.67
C TYR A 264 11.78 -23.07 -12.87
N LYS A 265 10.59 -22.48 -12.95
CA LYS A 265 10.27 -21.20 -12.29
C LYS A 265 10.32 -21.38 -10.77
N ILE A 266 11.07 -20.51 -10.08
CA ILE A 266 11.02 -20.41 -8.62
C ILE A 266 9.73 -19.70 -8.22
N ASN A 267 9.11 -20.14 -7.12
CA ASN A 267 8.00 -19.44 -6.52
C ASN A 267 8.50 -18.15 -5.82
N LEU A 268 7.97 -17.00 -6.24
CA LEU A 268 8.38 -15.68 -5.74
C LEU A 268 7.30 -15.01 -4.91
N ASP A 269 6.17 -15.67 -4.67
CA ASP A 269 4.94 -15.04 -4.18
C ASP A 269 5.17 -14.36 -2.82
N ASN A 270 5.84 -15.05 -1.90
CA ASN A 270 6.14 -14.48 -0.57
C ASN A 270 7.07 -13.25 -0.62
N THR A 271 8.04 -13.24 -1.54
CA THR A 271 8.94 -12.10 -1.71
C THR A 271 8.22 -10.95 -2.41
N MET A 272 7.35 -11.24 -3.38
CA MET A 272 6.51 -10.24 -4.03
C MET A 272 5.53 -9.61 -3.05
N ASP A 273 4.83 -10.41 -2.25
CA ASP A 273 3.89 -9.93 -1.23
C ASP A 273 4.60 -9.09 -0.18
N ALA A 274 5.81 -9.48 0.22
CA ALA A 274 6.63 -8.68 1.13
C ALA A 274 7.01 -7.32 0.53
N VAL A 275 7.39 -7.25 -0.76
CA VAL A 275 7.70 -5.98 -1.42
C VAL A 275 6.46 -5.09 -1.54
N VAL A 276 5.31 -5.67 -1.94
CA VAL A 276 4.02 -4.99 -1.97
C VAL A 276 3.74 -4.39 -0.58
N CYS A 277 3.71 -5.24 0.45
CA CYS A 277 3.37 -4.87 1.82
C CYS A 277 4.31 -3.77 2.34
N LYS A 278 5.63 -3.98 2.27
CA LYS A 278 6.64 -2.99 2.68
C LYS A 278 6.51 -1.66 1.92
N GLY A 279 6.20 -1.72 0.62
CA GLY A 279 6.00 -0.53 -0.20
C GLY A 279 4.82 0.33 0.26
N TYR A 280 3.67 -0.29 0.53
CA TYR A 280 2.50 0.42 1.05
C TYR A 280 2.71 0.96 2.47
N GLU A 281 3.28 0.16 3.38
CA GLU A 281 3.62 0.59 4.74
C GLU A 281 4.53 1.83 4.75
N GLN A 282 5.47 1.88 3.80
CA GLN A 282 6.39 2.99 3.63
C GLN A 282 5.71 4.26 3.14
N TYR A 283 4.63 4.16 2.36
CA TYR A 283 3.82 5.32 2.00
C TYR A 283 2.97 5.81 3.17
N TYR A 284 2.50 4.90 4.02
CA TYR A 284 1.59 5.20 5.11
C TYR A 284 2.25 5.96 6.27
N LEU A 285 3.28 5.39 6.89
CA LEU A 285 3.89 5.93 8.11
C LEU A 285 4.44 7.38 8.04
N PRO A 286 4.96 7.91 6.90
CA PRO A 286 5.34 9.31 6.80
C PRO A 286 4.12 10.24 6.80
N ARG A 287 2.94 9.69 6.49
CA ARG A 287 1.70 10.44 6.20
C ARG A 287 0.61 10.29 7.24
N VAL A 288 0.76 9.40 8.21
CA VAL A 288 -0.11 9.34 9.38
C VAL A 288 -0.03 10.65 10.16
N SER A 289 -1.15 11.30 10.45
CA SER A 289 -1.16 12.53 11.26
C SER A 289 -1.36 12.28 12.75
N SER A 290 -1.57 11.02 13.16
CA SER A 290 -1.52 10.57 14.55
C SER A 290 -0.08 10.62 15.08
N LEU A 291 0.14 11.21 16.25
CA LEU A 291 1.41 11.10 16.95
C LEU A 291 1.51 9.73 17.62
N PHE A 292 2.59 9.01 17.33
CA PHE A 292 2.90 7.73 17.97
C PHE A 292 3.59 7.99 19.31
N VAL A 293 2.99 7.53 20.41
CA VAL A 293 3.50 7.66 21.77
C VAL A 293 3.68 6.27 22.37
N PHE A 294 4.89 5.92 22.77
CA PHE A 294 5.19 4.65 23.41
C PHE A 294 5.08 4.81 24.93
N LEU A 295 4.29 3.93 25.54
CA LEU A 295 4.07 3.88 26.98
C LEU A 295 4.94 2.75 27.55
N SER A 296 5.88 3.11 28.42
CA SER A 296 6.80 2.15 29.04
C SER A 296 6.55 2.01 30.54
N LYS A 297 6.85 0.82 31.04
CA LYS A 297 6.93 0.53 32.47
C LYS A 297 8.17 1.19 33.06
N VAL A 298 8.01 1.88 34.18
CA VAL A 298 9.07 2.57 34.90
C VAL A 298 9.01 2.17 36.38
N LYS A 299 10.15 1.75 36.94
CA LYS A 299 10.27 1.29 38.35
C LYS A 299 9.26 0.21 38.72
N ASP A 300 8.95 -0.68 37.77
CA ASP A 300 8.02 -1.80 37.90
C ASP A 300 6.56 -1.48 38.31
N LYS A 301 6.18 -0.21 38.41
CA LYS A 301 4.85 0.18 38.91
C LYS A 301 4.16 1.26 38.09
N LEU A 302 4.91 2.12 37.40
CA LEU A 302 4.34 3.27 36.70
C LEU A 302 4.38 3.03 35.19
N THR A 303 3.30 3.34 34.49
CA THR A 303 3.29 3.38 33.03
C THR A 303 3.39 4.83 32.58
N LEU A 304 4.43 5.22 31.86
CA LEU A 304 4.66 6.61 31.45
C LEU A 304 4.94 6.71 29.95
N PRO A 305 4.55 7.83 29.31
CA PRO A 305 5.06 8.19 27.99
C PRO A 305 6.59 8.29 28.05
N SER A 306 7.29 7.42 27.32
CA SER A 306 8.75 7.32 27.33
C SER A 306 9.38 7.76 26.02
N MET A 307 8.69 7.53 24.90
CA MET A 307 9.17 7.87 23.57
C MET A 307 8.03 8.35 22.67
N VAL A 308 8.34 9.19 21.70
CA VAL A 308 7.44 9.54 20.60
C VAL A 308 8.14 9.38 19.26
N LEU A 309 7.40 8.90 18.26
CA LEU A 309 7.86 8.88 16.87
C LEU A 309 7.12 9.94 16.06
N THR A 310 7.89 10.86 15.48
CA THR A 310 7.38 12.03 14.76
C THR A 310 7.64 11.94 13.26
N ASN A 311 6.73 12.49 12.46
CA ASN A 311 6.85 12.67 11.02
C ASN A 311 6.41 14.10 10.63
N GLU A 312 6.39 14.40 9.34
CA GLU A 312 5.99 15.71 8.81
C GLU A 312 4.55 16.10 9.18
N ASN A 313 3.66 15.12 9.31
CA ASN A 313 2.23 15.31 9.53
C ASN A 313 1.81 15.33 11.01
N ASN A 314 2.66 14.90 11.95
CA ASN A 314 2.27 14.77 13.36
C ASN A 314 3.21 15.49 14.35
N ALA A 315 4.39 15.98 13.92
CA ALA A 315 5.38 16.57 14.82
C ALA A 315 4.82 17.76 15.64
N PHE A 316 3.87 18.50 15.07
CA PHE A 316 3.23 19.63 15.76
C PHE A 316 2.43 19.22 17.00
N ILE A 317 1.93 17.98 17.06
CA ILE A 317 1.22 17.45 18.22
C ILE A 317 2.18 17.34 19.40
N HIS A 318 3.41 16.89 19.17
CA HIS A 318 4.42 16.85 20.22
C HIS A 318 4.73 18.27 20.73
N TYR A 319 4.91 19.25 19.83
CA TYR A 319 5.15 20.65 20.21
C TYR A 319 3.98 21.26 20.99
N TYR A 320 2.75 20.85 20.68
CA TYR A 320 1.55 21.29 21.40
C TYR A 320 1.58 20.89 22.87
N PHE A 321 2.24 19.78 23.24
CA PHE A 321 2.34 19.31 24.62
C PHE A 321 3.66 19.70 25.31
N GLU A 322 4.47 20.58 24.73
CA GLU A 322 5.64 21.15 25.39
C GLU A 322 5.25 22.32 26.30
N ASP A 323 5.84 22.39 27.49
CA ASP A 323 5.79 23.60 28.31
C ASP A 323 6.80 24.66 27.84
N GLU A 324 6.84 25.80 28.52
CA GLU A 324 7.79 26.89 28.26
C GLU A 324 9.27 26.46 28.40
N ARG A 325 9.56 25.34 29.08
CA ARG A 325 10.90 24.78 29.29
C ARG A 325 11.27 23.76 28.22
N LYS A 326 10.42 23.56 27.19
CA LYS A 326 10.58 22.53 26.17
C LYS A 326 10.58 21.12 26.76
N LYS A 327 9.79 20.91 27.81
CA LYS A 327 9.56 19.59 28.41
C LYS A 327 8.15 19.13 28.10
N SER A 328 8.02 17.85 27.75
CA SER A 328 6.71 17.26 27.48
C SER A 328 5.86 17.22 28.75
N CYS A 329 4.60 17.61 28.62
CA CYS A 329 3.56 17.49 29.64
C CYS A 329 2.70 16.21 29.47
N LEU A 330 3.03 15.32 28.53
CA LEU A 330 2.25 14.09 28.31
C LEU A 330 2.17 13.22 29.58
N TYR A 331 3.20 13.20 30.42
CA TYR A 331 3.21 12.41 31.66
C TYR A 331 2.15 12.84 32.68
N SER A 332 1.78 14.12 32.73
CA SER A 332 0.75 14.62 33.65
C SER A 332 -0.65 14.40 33.08
N ILE A 333 -0.79 14.58 31.77
CA ILE A 333 -2.04 14.40 31.03
C ILE A 333 -2.45 12.92 31.03
N PHE A 334 -1.51 12.02 30.71
CA PHE A 334 -1.68 10.57 30.73
C PHE A 334 -1.12 9.99 32.04
N ASN A 335 -1.67 10.44 33.16
CA ASN A 335 -1.29 9.94 34.48
C ASN A 335 -1.83 8.51 34.75
N GLN A 336 -1.38 7.90 35.85
CA GLN A 336 -1.73 6.51 36.19
C GLN A 336 -3.24 6.28 36.33
N LYS A 337 -4.00 7.23 36.91
CA LYS A 337 -5.46 7.08 37.09
C LYS A 337 -6.15 6.95 35.73
N ARG A 338 -5.79 7.83 34.79
CA ARG A 338 -6.36 7.83 33.43
C ARG A 338 -5.94 6.61 32.62
N LEU A 339 -4.66 6.24 32.67
CA LEU A 339 -4.17 5.04 32.00
C LEU A 339 -4.81 3.76 32.55
N ALA A 340 -5.01 3.67 33.87
CA ALA A 340 -5.69 2.53 34.49
C ALA A 340 -7.15 2.42 34.03
N TYR A 341 -7.87 3.54 33.93
CA TYR A 341 -9.23 3.56 33.38
C TYR A 341 -9.25 3.15 31.90
N LEU A 342 -8.38 3.73 31.07
CA LEU A 342 -8.33 3.38 29.64
C LEU A 342 -8.02 1.89 29.44
N ASN A 343 -7.11 1.32 30.23
CA ASN A 343 -6.74 -0.09 30.15
C ASN A 343 -7.86 -1.04 30.63
N SER A 344 -8.81 -0.57 31.45
CA SER A 344 -9.94 -1.40 31.92
C SER A 344 -11.08 -1.53 30.91
N LEU A 345 -11.07 -0.77 29.81
CA LEU A 345 -12.04 -0.92 28.73
C LEU A 345 -11.91 -2.31 28.07
N HIS A 346 -13.00 -2.89 27.56
CA HIS A 346 -13.01 -4.29 27.09
C HIS A 346 -12.36 -4.51 25.71
N SER A 347 -12.33 -3.50 24.84
CA SER A 347 -11.79 -3.59 23.47
C SER A 347 -10.27 -3.81 23.44
N PRO A 348 -9.68 -4.55 22.49
CA PRO A 348 -8.22 -4.64 22.35
C PRO A 348 -7.57 -3.29 22.03
N VAL A 349 -8.27 -2.42 21.29
CA VAL A 349 -7.90 -1.02 21.10
C VAL A 349 -8.76 -0.19 22.04
N LYS A 350 -8.13 0.42 23.05
CA LYS A 350 -8.79 1.30 24.02
C LYS A 350 -8.95 2.68 23.38
N GLU A 351 -10.14 3.25 23.41
CA GLU A 351 -10.41 4.53 22.75
C GLU A 351 -11.09 5.50 23.69
N ALA A 352 -10.74 6.78 23.58
CA ALA A 352 -11.41 7.89 24.25
C ALA A 352 -11.15 9.21 23.50
N VAL A 353 -11.85 10.27 23.91
CA VAL A 353 -11.62 11.62 23.37
C VAL A 353 -11.06 12.50 24.48
N LEU A 354 -9.90 13.09 24.21
CA LEU A 354 -9.23 14.03 25.10
C LEU A 354 -9.46 15.46 24.61
N TYR A 355 -10.11 16.27 25.43
CA TYR A 355 -10.22 17.71 25.21
C TYR A 355 -9.17 18.44 26.03
N THR A 356 -8.53 19.44 25.45
CA THR A 356 -7.45 20.18 26.12
C THR A 356 -7.34 21.61 25.64
N PHE A 357 -6.90 22.48 26.53
CA PHE A 357 -6.47 23.84 26.23
C PHE A 357 -5.36 24.25 27.20
N THR A 358 -4.73 25.38 26.91
CA THR A 358 -3.71 25.98 27.75
C THR A 358 -4.17 27.35 28.27
N HIS A 359 -3.67 27.71 29.45
CA HIS A 359 -3.75 29.06 29.98
C HIS A 359 -2.34 29.57 30.26
N SER A 360 -2.01 30.73 29.68
CA SER A 360 -0.71 31.36 29.90
C SER A 360 -0.83 32.43 30.98
N ASN A 361 -0.03 32.34 32.03
CA ASN A 361 0.04 33.34 33.09
C ASN A 361 1.50 33.56 33.52
N GLY A 362 1.97 34.80 33.51
CA GLY A 362 3.35 35.16 33.86
C GLY A 362 4.41 34.43 33.04
N GLY A 363 4.15 34.24 31.73
CA GLY A 363 5.06 33.52 30.82
C GLY A 363 5.10 32.00 31.00
N LYS A 364 4.30 31.44 31.92
CA LYS A 364 4.17 30.00 32.15
C LYS A 364 2.93 29.45 31.48
N ILE A 365 3.05 28.28 30.86
CA ILE A 365 1.95 27.57 30.19
C ILE A 365 1.35 26.54 31.16
N TYR A 366 0.05 26.60 31.44
CA TYR A 366 -0.65 25.62 32.26
C TYR A 366 -1.65 24.84 31.39
N TYR A 367 -1.54 23.51 31.40
CA TYR A 367 -2.45 22.64 30.66
C TYR A 367 -3.69 22.33 31.49
N TYR A 368 -4.82 22.34 30.81
CA TYR A 368 -6.08 21.80 31.28
C TYR A 368 -6.50 20.72 30.30
N SER A 369 -6.92 19.57 30.83
CA SER A 369 -7.44 18.51 29.96
C SER A 369 -8.47 17.66 30.67
N ALA A 370 -9.45 17.19 29.92
CA ALA A 370 -10.48 16.28 30.39
C ALA A 370 -10.79 15.25 29.31
N PHE A 371 -10.93 13.99 29.72
CA PHE A 371 -11.50 12.98 28.84
C PHE A 371 -13.03 13.07 28.83
N ASP A 372 -13.64 12.61 27.75
CA ASP A 372 -15.09 12.47 27.60
C ASP A 372 -15.73 11.70 28.78
N PHE A 373 -15.11 10.63 29.26
CA PHE A 373 -15.60 9.89 30.43
C PHE A 373 -15.49 10.66 31.75
N GLU A 374 -14.49 11.54 31.91
CA GLU A 374 -14.35 12.40 33.10
C GLU A 374 -15.44 13.49 33.09
N LEU A 375 -15.70 14.09 31.93
CA LEU A 375 -16.76 15.10 31.77
C LEU A 375 -18.17 14.54 31.96
N LYS A 376 -18.39 13.25 31.63
CA LYS A 376 -19.65 12.55 31.95
C LYS A 376 -19.83 12.31 33.45
N GLN A 377 -18.73 12.07 34.17
CA GLN A 377 -18.75 11.87 35.63
C GLN A 377 -18.90 13.18 36.42
N GLU A 378 -18.60 14.33 35.80
CA GLU A 378 -18.68 15.66 36.41
C GLU A 378 -19.65 16.61 35.66
N PRO A 379 -20.99 16.36 35.68
CA PRO A 379 -21.95 17.13 34.90
C PRO A 379 -21.96 18.63 35.21
N SER A 380 -21.62 19.04 36.44
CA SER A 380 -21.56 20.44 36.85
C SER A 380 -20.36 21.18 36.25
N LEU A 381 -19.26 20.50 35.98
CA LEU A 381 -18.04 21.09 35.39
C LEU A 381 -18.00 20.96 33.87
N ASN A 382 -18.83 20.10 33.29
CA ASN A 382 -18.84 19.83 31.85
C ASN A 382 -19.15 21.09 31.00
N PRO A 383 -20.26 21.83 31.23
CA PRO A 383 -20.53 23.08 30.51
C PRO A 383 -19.44 24.15 30.75
N LEU A 384 -18.89 24.20 31.96
CA LEU A 384 -17.80 25.13 32.31
C LEU A 384 -16.53 24.81 31.52
N PHE A 385 -16.16 23.52 31.38
CA PHE A 385 -14.96 23.11 30.67
C PHE A 385 -15.07 23.40 29.17
N PHE A 386 -16.19 23.02 28.53
CA PHE A 386 -16.39 23.29 27.10
C PHE A 386 -16.57 24.78 26.81
N GLY A 387 -17.47 25.46 27.53
CA GLY A 387 -17.80 26.85 27.30
C GLY A 387 -16.59 27.78 27.48
N PHE A 388 -15.77 27.57 28.52
CA PHE A 388 -14.56 28.36 28.73
C PHE A 388 -13.38 27.87 27.87
N GLY A 389 -13.19 26.55 27.76
CA GLY A 389 -12.04 25.95 27.08
C GLY A 389 -12.05 26.21 25.58
N ALA A 390 -13.21 26.04 24.93
CA ALA A 390 -13.36 26.23 23.48
C ALA A 390 -13.13 27.68 23.01
N GLN A 391 -13.14 28.65 23.94
CA GLN A 391 -12.79 30.04 23.66
C GLN A 391 -11.28 30.28 23.57
N LYS A 392 -10.43 29.33 24.00
CA LYS A 392 -8.97 29.46 23.92
C LYS A 392 -8.46 29.08 22.54
N ASP A 393 -7.51 29.85 22.01
CA ASP A 393 -6.84 29.54 20.72
C ASP A 393 -6.12 28.17 20.73
N SER A 394 -5.67 27.76 21.92
CA SER A 394 -5.05 26.45 22.16
C SER A 394 -6.04 25.30 22.28
N TRP A 395 -7.35 25.53 22.18
CA TRP A 395 -8.34 24.45 22.28
C TRP A 395 -8.10 23.36 21.25
N ARG A 396 -7.99 22.10 21.70
CA ARG A 396 -7.85 20.93 20.84
C ARG A 396 -8.70 19.77 21.36
N ALA A 397 -9.20 18.98 20.43
CA ALA A 397 -9.78 17.66 20.68
C ALA A 397 -8.88 16.60 20.04
N PHE A 398 -8.55 15.56 20.79
CA PHE A 398 -7.73 14.45 20.33
C PHE A 398 -8.47 13.13 20.46
N LYS A 399 -8.49 12.32 19.39
CA LYS A 399 -8.79 10.89 19.51
C LYS A 399 -7.57 10.21 20.11
N VAL A 400 -7.78 9.49 21.19
CA VAL A 400 -6.76 8.65 21.84
C VAL A 400 -7.09 7.21 21.53
N GLN A 401 -6.13 6.47 20.97
CA GLN A 401 -6.23 5.02 20.76
C GLN A 401 -5.02 4.35 21.39
N ILE A 402 -5.22 3.39 22.30
CA ILE A 402 -4.15 2.66 22.99
C ILE A 402 -4.28 1.18 22.65
N MET A 403 -3.17 0.55 22.24
CA MET A 403 -3.10 -0.87 21.97
C MET A 403 -1.81 -1.47 22.55
N PRO A 404 -1.80 -2.79 22.84
CA PRO A 404 -0.58 -3.50 23.19
C PRO A 404 0.53 -3.33 22.15
N SER A 405 1.78 -3.25 22.62
CA SER A 405 2.96 -3.20 21.76
C SER A 405 4.10 -4.00 22.39
N TYR A 406 4.83 -4.74 21.57
CA TYR A 406 5.83 -5.71 22.00
C TYR A 406 7.19 -5.38 21.37
N HIS A 407 8.25 -5.38 22.17
CA HIS A 407 9.58 -4.99 21.68
C HIS A 407 10.16 -6.03 20.70
N GLU A 408 9.65 -7.25 20.70
CA GLU A 408 9.95 -8.31 19.74
C GLU A 408 9.58 -7.90 18.31
N ASP A 409 8.56 -7.06 18.16
CA ASP A 409 8.08 -6.55 16.88
C ASP A 409 9.01 -5.49 16.28
N ALA A 410 10.03 -5.04 17.02
CA ALA A 410 11.06 -4.15 16.50
C ALA A 410 11.96 -4.81 15.45
N PHE A 411 11.95 -6.14 15.34
CA PHE A 411 12.77 -6.89 14.40
C PHE A 411 11.93 -7.56 13.30
N ILE A 412 12.03 -7.01 12.09
CA ILE A 412 11.45 -7.60 10.88
C ILE A 412 12.60 -8.06 9.96
N PRO A 413 12.76 -9.36 9.71
CA PRO A 413 13.78 -9.87 8.79
C PRO A 413 13.41 -9.60 7.32
N LEU A 414 14.42 -9.64 6.44
CA LEU A 414 14.23 -9.64 4.98
C LEU A 414 13.49 -10.90 4.54
N SER A 415 12.61 -10.76 3.55
CA SER A 415 11.78 -11.86 3.01
C SER A 415 12.49 -12.62 1.89
N LEU A 416 13.77 -12.92 2.11
CA LEU A 416 14.65 -13.61 1.19
C LEU A 416 15.05 -14.98 1.75
N PRO A 417 15.15 -16.03 0.91
CA PRO A 417 15.57 -17.35 1.38
C PRO A 417 17.05 -17.34 1.79
N ALA A 418 17.45 -18.24 2.68
CA ALA A 418 18.84 -18.34 3.16
C ALA A 418 19.85 -18.58 2.02
N SER A 419 19.40 -19.22 0.93
CA SER A 419 20.15 -19.46 -0.31
C SER A 419 20.48 -18.19 -1.10
N ALA A 420 19.84 -17.04 -0.81
CA ALA A 420 20.06 -15.77 -1.51
C ALA A 420 21.43 -15.12 -1.23
N GLY A 421 22.22 -15.65 -0.28
CA GLY A 421 23.64 -15.38 -0.14
C GLY A 421 24.12 -15.09 1.29
N LYS A 422 25.42 -15.31 1.55
CA LYS A 422 26.08 -15.13 2.86
C LYS A 422 26.06 -13.69 3.40
N SER A 423 25.72 -12.70 2.58
CA SER A 423 25.54 -11.31 3.01
C SER A 423 24.21 -11.06 3.74
N LEU A 424 23.23 -11.97 3.62
CA LEU A 424 21.89 -11.81 4.19
C LEU A 424 21.90 -11.82 5.73
N GLU A 425 22.71 -12.68 6.34
CA GLU A 425 22.90 -12.72 7.81
C GLU A 425 23.43 -11.40 8.38
N LYS A 426 24.23 -10.68 7.60
CA LYS A 426 24.75 -9.37 8.00
C LYS A 426 23.68 -8.27 7.95
N LEU A 427 22.66 -8.45 7.12
CA LEU A 427 21.55 -7.51 6.92
C LEU A 427 20.39 -7.77 7.89
N ASN A 428 20.14 -9.03 8.25
CA ASN A 428 19.11 -9.45 9.22
C ASN A 428 19.60 -9.38 10.66
N LYS A 429 19.99 -8.19 11.13
CA LYS A 429 20.41 -7.98 12.52
C LYS A 429 19.28 -7.45 13.39
N ARG A 430 19.14 -8.04 14.59
CA ARG A 430 18.27 -7.51 15.63
C ARG A 430 18.70 -6.10 16.06
N PRO A 431 17.79 -5.30 16.65
CA PRO A 431 18.14 -4.02 17.25
C PRO A 431 19.33 -4.18 18.21
N THR A 432 20.23 -3.20 18.21
CA THR A 432 21.42 -3.20 19.06
C THR A 432 21.03 -3.22 20.55
N PRO A 433 21.91 -3.68 21.47
CA PRO A 433 21.62 -3.67 22.91
C PRO A 433 21.20 -2.29 23.43
N ARG A 434 21.77 -1.22 22.86
CA ARG A 434 21.37 0.15 23.19
C ARG A 434 19.93 0.43 22.78
N VAL A 435 19.52 0.05 21.58
CA VAL A 435 18.12 0.22 21.13
C VAL A 435 17.19 -0.66 21.98
N GLN A 436 17.58 -1.91 22.25
CA GLN A 436 16.80 -2.82 23.11
C GLN A 436 16.54 -2.22 24.49
N GLY A 437 17.54 -1.60 25.11
CA GLY A 437 17.35 -0.93 26.41
C GLY A 437 16.31 0.20 26.42
N PHE A 438 16.01 0.82 25.26
CA PHE A 438 14.93 1.82 25.14
C PHE A 438 13.55 1.17 24.97
N ILE A 439 13.46 0.06 24.25
CA ILE A 439 12.19 -0.55 23.85
C ILE A 439 11.73 -1.69 24.76
N GLN A 440 12.62 -2.32 25.53
CA GLN A 440 12.32 -3.52 26.34
C GLN A 440 11.15 -3.34 27.31
N ASP A 441 10.97 -2.13 27.84
CA ASP A 441 9.95 -1.82 28.84
C ASP A 441 8.67 -1.24 28.22
N VAL A 442 8.59 -1.12 26.89
CA VAL A 442 7.36 -0.69 26.19
C VAL A 442 6.27 -1.72 26.41
N GLN A 443 5.09 -1.25 26.80
CA GLN A 443 3.90 -2.09 27.01
C GLN A 443 2.80 -1.79 26.00
N ASN A 444 2.62 -0.51 25.66
CA ASN A 444 1.54 -0.06 24.79
C ASN A 444 2.06 0.99 23.80
N LEU A 445 1.45 0.97 22.62
CA LEU A 445 1.48 2.07 21.68
C LEU A 445 0.21 2.89 21.88
N MET A 446 0.35 4.21 21.85
CA MET A 446 -0.76 5.15 21.87
C MET A 446 -0.69 6.04 20.63
N LEU A 447 -1.80 6.12 19.89
CA LEU A 447 -2.02 7.08 18.83
C LEU A 447 -2.77 8.28 19.39
N LEU A 448 -2.21 9.47 19.16
CA LEU A 448 -2.82 10.73 19.52
C LEU A 448 -3.11 11.54 18.27
N THR A 449 -4.39 11.62 17.89
CA THR A 449 -4.81 12.16 16.60
C THR A 449 -5.60 13.44 16.80
N ASP A 450 -5.15 14.55 16.23
CA ASP A 450 -5.85 15.83 16.31
C ASP A 450 -7.12 15.79 15.44
N ILE A 451 -8.27 15.72 16.11
CA ILE A 451 -9.61 15.70 15.50
C ILE A 451 -10.35 17.02 15.69
N THR A 452 -9.63 18.08 16.08
CA THR A 452 -10.20 19.43 16.26
C THR A 452 -10.85 19.92 14.97
N ASP A 453 -12.06 20.44 15.10
CA ASP A 453 -12.87 20.95 13.99
C ASP A 453 -13.52 22.29 14.38
N PRO A 454 -13.46 23.30 13.50
CA PRO A 454 -14.00 24.62 13.78
C PRO A 454 -15.50 24.62 14.09
N ARG A 455 -16.29 23.76 13.45
CA ARG A 455 -17.75 23.69 13.61
C ARG A 455 -18.10 23.17 14.99
N ARG A 456 -17.46 22.07 15.41
CA ARG A 456 -17.64 21.51 16.76
C ARG A 456 -17.11 22.45 17.84
N THR A 457 -16.00 23.15 17.57
CA THR A 457 -15.51 24.20 18.46
C THR A 457 -16.54 25.32 18.62
N ALA A 458 -17.28 25.67 17.57
CA ALA A 458 -18.38 26.64 17.65
C ALA A 458 -19.54 26.12 18.51
N GLU A 459 -19.90 24.83 18.40
CA GLU A 459 -20.90 24.20 19.28
C GLU A 459 -20.47 24.22 20.75
N TYR A 460 -19.22 23.86 21.06
CA TYR A 460 -18.70 23.91 22.43
C TYR A 460 -18.71 25.32 23.03
N LYS A 461 -18.52 26.36 22.20
CA LYS A 461 -18.60 27.77 22.63
C LYS A 461 -20.02 28.20 23.04
N LYS A 462 -21.07 27.49 22.60
CA LYS A 462 -22.47 27.80 22.96
C LYS A 462 -22.82 27.38 24.39
N HIS A 463 -22.01 26.53 25.04
CA HIS A 463 -22.25 26.14 26.43
C HIS A 463 -22.21 27.37 27.35
N GLN A 464 -23.31 27.59 28.07
CA GLN A 464 -23.38 28.64 29.08
C GLN A 464 -22.61 28.22 30.33
N PHE A 465 -21.86 29.16 30.91
CA PHE A 465 -21.10 28.93 32.13
C PHE A 465 -21.01 30.21 32.98
N ASP A 466 -20.85 30.03 34.29
CA ASP A 466 -20.59 31.12 35.22
C ASP A 466 -19.08 31.45 35.25
N ALA A 467 -18.72 32.66 34.82
CA ALA A 467 -17.34 33.14 34.84
C ALA A 467 -16.73 33.17 36.25
N GLY A 468 -17.54 33.31 37.31
CA GLY A 468 -17.10 33.24 38.70
C GLY A 468 -16.62 31.84 39.11
N GLN A 469 -17.07 30.79 38.41
CA GLN A 469 -16.74 29.39 38.72
C GLN A 469 -15.52 28.87 37.95
N VAL A 470 -14.88 29.65 37.07
CA VAL A 470 -13.73 29.20 36.24
C VAL A 470 -12.60 28.59 37.08
N ASN A 471 -12.43 29.03 38.33
CA ASN A 471 -11.44 28.45 39.25
C ASN A 471 -11.68 26.96 39.57
N LEU A 472 -12.91 26.45 39.44
CA LEU A 472 -13.23 25.03 39.61
C LEU A 472 -12.56 24.17 38.53
N LEU A 473 -12.20 24.75 37.37
CA LEU A 473 -11.46 24.03 36.32
C LEU A 473 -10.06 23.59 36.75
N LYS A 474 -9.55 24.06 37.91
CA LYS A 474 -8.35 23.49 38.54
C LYS A 474 -8.45 21.97 38.75
N HIS A 475 -9.67 21.42 38.83
CA HIS A 475 -9.91 19.97 38.83
C HIS A 475 -9.28 19.27 37.61
N PHE A 476 -9.27 19.92 36.44
CA PHE A 476 -8.70 19.41 35.19
C PHE A 476 -7.30 19.97 34.89
N GLY A 477 -6.72 20.73 35.82
CA GLY A 477 -5.44 21.40 35.66
C GLY A 477 -4.26 20.48 35.97
N HIS A 478 -3.19 20.60 35.18
CA HIS A 478 -1.99 19.78 35.31
C HIS A 478 -0.88 20.53 36.06
N GLY A 479 -0.46 19.96 37.20
CA GLY A 479 0.71 20.44 37.95
C GLY A 479 2.01 20.21 37.19
N LYS A 480 3.02 21.06 37.43
CA LYS A 480 4.35 20.93 36.82
C LYS A 480 5.32 20.24 37.78
N SER A 481 5.89 19.12 37.34
CA SER A 481 7.06 18.56 38.03
C SER A 481 8.28 19.48 37.85
N SER A 482 9.06 19.63 38.92
CA SER A 482 10.40 20.25 38.87
C SER A 482 11.36 19.38 38.05
N THR A 483 11.18 18.06 38.11
CA THR A 483 11.93 17.04 37.37
C THR A 483 10.98 16.16 36.56
N PRO A 484 10.45 16.66 35.42
CA PRO A 484 9.56 15.88 34.58
C PRO A 484 10.29 14.63 34.04
N PRO A 485 9.60 13.48 33.92
CA PRO A 485 10.14 12.30 33.26
C PRO A 485 10.68 12.63 31.87
N ALA A 486 11.77 11.98 31.48
CA ALA A 486 12.33 12.15 30.15
C ALA A 486 11.39 11.53 29.09
N LEU A 487 11.26 12.23 27.96
CA LEU A 487 10.57 11.73 26.77
C LEU A 487 11.56 11.79 25.61
N GLU A 488 11.88 10.65 25.01
CA GLU A 488 12.74 10.59 23.84
C GLU A 488 11.93 10.92 22.58
N VAL A 489 12.36 11.92 21.83
CA VAL A 489 11.68 12.35 20.60
C VAL A 489 12.48 11.82 19.42
N VAL A 490 11.90 10.87 18.71
CA VAL A 490 12.52 10.23 17.55
C VAL A 490 11.84 10.74 16.30
N ALA A 491 12.61 11.29 15.37
CA ALA A 491 12.11 11.60 14.03
C ALA A 491 12.15 10.33 13.19
N LEU A 492 11.08 10.09 12.43
CA LEU A 492 10.99 8.96 11.53
C LEU A 492 12.00 9.14 10.39
N GLU A 493 13.01 8.27 10.40
CA GLU A 493 14.08 8.25 9.40
C GLU A 493 13.53 7.73 8.07
N TYR A 494 13.39 8.62 7.09
CA TYR A 494 13.30 8.26 5.68
C TYR A 494 14.61 8.60 4.97
N VAL A 495 14.94 7.82 3.94
CA VAL A 495 16.02 8.17 3.01
C VAL A 495 15.76 9.58 2.47
N ASN A 496 16.74 10.46 2.73
CA ASN A 496 16.91 11.83 2.25
C ASN A 496 15.88 12.29 1.21
N LEU A 497 14.86 13.01 1.68
CA LEU A 497 13.90 13.77 0.86
C LEU A 497 14.54 14.91 0.06
N ARG A 498 15.85 15.09 0.24
CA ARG A 498 16.64 16.07 -0.46
C ARG A 498 17.10 15.44 -1.77
N ALA A 499 16.74 16.05 -2.89
CA ALA A 499 17.27 15.70 -4.21
C ALA A 499 18.81 15.73 -4.26
N HIS A 500 19.45 16.43 -3.31
CA HIS A 500 20.90 16.50 -3.16
C HIS A 500 21.31 16.42 -1.68
N LYS A 501 22.38 15.69 -1.37
CA LYS A 501 22.99 15.67 -0.03
C LYS A 501 23.38 17.09 0.39
N ARG A 502 23.12 17.43 1.65
CA ARG A 502 23.59 18.67 2.29
C ARG A 502 24.88 18.37 3.04
N TYR A 503 25.75 19.37 3.14
CA TYR A 503 27.03 19.30 3.83
C TYR A 503 27.11 20.44 4.84
N LEU A 504 27.56 20.12 6.05
CA LEU A 504 27.86 21.13 7.07
C LEU A 504 29.10 21.89 6.60
N TYR A 505 28.93 23.18 6.36
CA TYR A 505 30.01 24.04 5.93
C TYR A 505 29.68 25.45 6.35
N LYS A 506 30.51 26.03 7.21
CA LYS A 506 30.33 27.39 7.73
C LYS A 506 31.17 28.37 6.92
N THR A 507 30.51 29.27 6.20
CA THR A 507 31.14 30.36 5.46
C THR A 507 30.30 31.63 5.60
N GLY A 508 30.96 32.80 5.53
CA GLY A 508 30.26 34.08 5.63
C GLY A 508 29.30 34.29 4.45
N THR A 509 28.13 34.86 4.75
CA THR A 509 27.09 35.16 3.76
C THR A 509 26.58 36.58 3.95
N ILE A 510 26.27 37.25 2.86
CA ILE A 510 25.55 38.54 2.88
C ILE A 510 24.15 38.28 2.35
N PHE A 511 23.13 38.54 3.17
CA PHE A 511 21.72 38.30 2.88
C PHE A 511 21.03 39.61 2.51
N HIS A 512 20.53 39.69 1.28
CA HIS A 512 19.83 40.86 0.76
C HIS A 512 18.33 40.56 0.68
N VAL A 513 17.54 41.23 1.53
CA VAL A 513 16.06 41.16 1.47
C VAL A 513 15.58 41.97 0.27
N ASP A 514 16.16 43.15 0.09
CA ASP A 514 15.93 44.10 -1.00
C ASP A 514 17.23 44.90 -1.27
N SER A 515 17.17 45.96 -2.07
CA SER A 515 18.33 46.78 -2.42
C SER A 515 18.92 47.62 -1.26
N GLN A 516 18.24 47.73 -0.13
CA GLN A 516 18.64 48.56 1.02
C GLN A 516 18.89 47.75 2.29
N THR A 517 18.22 46.61 2.44
CA THR A 517 18.24 45.78 3.64
C THR A 517 19.23 44.63 3.46
N VAL A 518 20.40 44.80 4.07
CA VAL A 518 21.52 43.85 4.02
C VAL A 518 21.81 43.32 5.42
N ILE A 519 21.79 42.00 5.57
CA ILE A 519 22.04 41.34 6.86
C ILE A 519 23.20 40.36 6.70
N GLU A 520 24.22 40.49 7.53
CA GLU A 520 25.31 39.54 7.58
C GLU A 520 24.90 38.25 8.29
N GLY A 521 25.48 37.14 7.87
CA GLY A 521 25.26 35.84 8.47
C GLY A 521 26.31 34.83 8.05
N HIS A 522 26.01 33.57 8.30
CA HIS A 522 26.83 32.46 7.85
C HIS A 522 25.99 31.25 7.44
N THR A 523 26.52 30.43 6.55
CA THR A 523 25.90 29.14 6.24
C THR A 523 26.00 28.20 7.44
N ARG A 524 24.93 27.44 7.69
CA ARG A 524 24.92 26.27 8.56
C ARG A 524 25.13 24.99 7.76
N ASP A 525 24.46 24.92 6.62
CA ASP A 525 24.61 23.85 5.64
C ASP A 525 24.50 24.37 4.20
N LEU A 526 25.01 23.58 3.26
CA LEU A 526 24.89 23.84 1.82
C LEU A 526 24.62 22.56 1.03
N SER A 527 23.96 22.68 -0.11
CA SER A 527 23.87 21.65 -1.16
C SER A 527 23.92 22.30 -2.53
N VAL A 528 23.88 21.46 -3.58
CA VAL A 528 23.84 21.90 -4.98
C VAL A 528 22.73 22.93 -5.25
N MET A 529 21.58 22.82 -4.58
CA MET A 529 20.40 23.66 -4.86
C MET A 529 19.88 24.44 -3.66
N GLY A 530 20.51 24.35 -2.49
CA GLY A 530 19.96 24.98 -1.29
C GLY A 530 21.01 25.35 -0.27
N LEU A 531 20.65 26.31 0.57
CA LEU A 531 21.45 26.79 1.68
C LEU A 531 20.58 26.82 2.93
N GLN A 532 21.18 26.62 4.09
CA GLN A 532 20.63 27.11 5.35
C GLN A 532 21.56 28.19 5.87
N VAL A 533 21.01 29.37 6.13
CA VAL A 533 21.77 30.53 6.60
C VAL A 533 21.28 30.94 7.98
N GLU A 534 22.20 31.29 8.86
CA GLU A 534 21.94 31.93 10.14
C GLU A 534 22.41 33.38 10.09
N LEU A 535 21.45 34.29 10.22
CA LEU A 535 21.67 35.73 10.22
C LEU A 535 22.03 36.23 11.61
N ASN A 536 22.86 37.27 11.65
CA ASN A 536 23.29 37.93 12.88
C ASN A 536 22.14 38.71 13.54
N SER A 537 21.10 39.07 12.78
CA SER A 537 19.89 39.72 13.27
C SER A 537 18.63 39.12 12.62
N PRO A 538 17.46 39.20 13.29
CA PRO A 538 16.17 38.80 12.71
C PRO A 538 15.89 39.46 11.34
N THR A 539 15.27 38.74 10.41
CA THR A 539 14.74 39.27 9.15
C THR A 539 13.22 39.37 9.16
N ASP A 540 12.68 40.29 8.36
CA ASP A 540 11.23 40.39 8.09
C ASP A 540 10.79 39.64 6.82
N SER A 541 11.70 38.92 6.18
CA SER A 541 11.37 38.02 5.07
C SER A 541 10.30 37.01 5.47
N GLN A 542 9.55 36.51 4.50
CA GLN A 542 8.53 35.48 4.64
C GLN A 542 8.80 34.29 3.72
N LYS A 543 8.12 33.17 3.97
CA LYS A 543 8.18 32.00 3.09
C LYS A 543 7.64 32.39 1.71
N GLY A 544 8.40 32.10 0.66
CA GLY A 544 8.07 32.42 -0.73
C GLY A 544 8.86 33.59 -1.30
N ASP A 545 9.42 34.45 -0.44
CA ASP A 545 10.16 35.65 -0.85
C ASP A 545 11.38 35.31 -1.70
N LEU A 546 11.70 36.20 -2.64
CA LEU A 546 12.91 36.13 -3.44
C LEU A 546 13.97 37.04 -2.83
N VAL A 547 15.12 36.45 -2.54
CA VAL A 547 16.24 37.13 -1.86
C VAL A 547 17.53 36.89 -2.62
N TYR A 548 18.54 37.72 -2.36
CA TYR A 548 19.87 37.56 -2.95
C TYR A 548 20.92 37.23 -1.89
N ILE A 549 21.87 36.36 -2.25
CA ILE A 549 22.95 35.91 -1.38
C ILE A 549 24.30 36.20 -2.03
N ASP A 550 25.20 36.83 -1.28
CA ASP A 550 26.63 36.84 -1.63
C ASP A 550 27.40 35.85 -0.77
N LEU A 551 28.38 35.18 -1.37
CA LEU A 551 29.29 34.24 -0.70
C LEU A 551 30.76 34.72 -0.82
N PRO A 552 31.15 35.79 -0.09
CA PRO A 552 32.41 36.50 -0.30
C PRO A 552 33.65 35.61 -0.14
N GLU A 553 33.67 34.71 0.85
CA GLU A 553 34.82 33.81 1.05
C GLU A 553 34.92 32.74 -0.03
N LEU A 554 33.78 32.20 -0.47
CA LEU A 554 33.75 31.24 -1.58
C LEU A 554 34.09 31.91 -2.91
N GLN A 555 33.81 33.20 -3.08
CA GLN A 555 34.23 33.94 -4.27
C GLN A 555 35.76 34.00 -4.42
N LYS A 556 36.51 34.06 -3.32
CA LYS A 556 37.98 34.12 -3.35
C LYS A 556 38.62 32.88 -3.96
N ILE A 557 37.94 31.73 -3.90
CA ILE A 557 38.46 30.44 -4.39
C ILE A 557 38.02 30.11 -5.82
N THR A 558 37.24 30.97 -6.48
CA THR A 558 36.83 30.78 -7.89
C THR A 558 36.83 32.10 -8.67
N LYS A 559 37.47 32.09 -9.83
CA LYS A 559 37.35 33.17 -10.83
C LYS A 559 36.38 32.82 -11.97
N LYS A 560 35.93 31.56 -12.00
CA LYS A 560 35.07 31.02 -13.08
C LYS A 560 33.59 31.28 -12.82
N HIS A 561 33.20 31.36 -11.55
CA HIS A 561 31.81 31.49 -11.13
C HIS A 561 31.65 32.81 -10.36
N ASP A 562 30.59 33.55 -10.69
CA ASP A 562 30.17 34.72 -9.90
C ASP A 562 29.23 34.25 -8.78
N LEU A 563 29.66 34.46 -7.55
CA LEU A 563 28.97 34.08 -6.31
C LEU A 563 28.45 35.31 -5.56
N LYS A 564 28.25 36.41 -6.27
CA LYS A 564 27.51 37.59 -5.82
C LYS A 564 26.10 37.57 -6.40
N HIS A 565 25.17 38.14 -5.63
CA HIS A 565 23.76 38.34 -5.95
C HIS A 565 23.09 37.07 -6.46
N LEU A 566 23.37 35.95 -5.79
CA LEU A 566 22.80 34.66 -6.12
C LEU A 566 21.32 34.64 -5.72
N ARG A 567 20.43 34.29 -6.65
CA ARG A 567 18.98 34.40 -6.44
C ARG A 567 18.42 33.14 -5.78
N TYR A 568 17.84 33.32 -4.60
CA TYR A 568 17.22 32.25 -3.82
C TYR A 568 15.77 32.58 -3.49
N GLN A 569 14.97 31.54 -3.29
CA GLN A 569 13.63 31.61 -2.71
C GLN A 569 13.69 31.13 -1.26
N VAL A 570 13.00 31.85 -0.37
CA VAL A 570 12.85 31.49 1.03
C VAL A 570 11.86 30.33 1.17
N MET A 571 12.33 29.20 1.66
CA MET A 571 11.55 27.99 1.85
C MET A 571 10.95 27.87 3.25
N ALA A 572 11.68 28.32 4.26
CA ALA A 572 11.25 28.35 5.66
C ALA A 572 12.09 29.32 6.46
N ILE A 573 11.51 29.85 7.54
CA ILE A 573 12.17 30.75 8.49
C ILE A 573 11.89 30.25 9.90
N SER A 574 12.89 30.27 10.79
CA SER A 574 12.71 29.91 12.19
C SER A 574 11.81 30.92 12.93
N LYS A 575 11.25 30.51 14.07
CA LYS A 575 10.45 31.40 14.94
C LYS A 575 11.26 32.62 15.44
N SER A 576 12.58 32.46 15.60
CA SER A 576 13.50 33.54 15.97
C SER A 576 13.80 34.51 14.81
N LYS A 577 13.32 34.22 13.59
CA LYS A 577 13.58 34.97 12.36
C LYS A 577 15.07 35.08 11.97
N THR A 578 15.94 34.24 12.54
CA THR A 578 17.39 34.27 12.27
C THR A 578 17.88 33.11 11.41
N ILE A 579 17.16 31.98 11.34
CA ILE A 579 17.56 30.82 10.52
C ILE A 579 16.64 30.74 9.32
N ILE A 580 17.24 30.73 8.13
CA ILE A 580 16.53 30.80 6.85
C ILE A 580 16.96 29.62 5.97
N ASN A 581 15.97 28.85 5.51
CA ASN A 581 16.16 27.80 4.52
C ASN A 581 15.91 28.36 3.14
N LEU A 582 16.88 28.22 2.24
CA LEU A 582 16.90 28.82 0.92
C LEU A 582 16.98 27.74 -0.16
N LYS A 583 16.29 27.96 -1.28
CA LYS A 583 16.36 27.14 -2.49
C LYS A 583 16.69 28.02 -3.69
N VAL A 584 17.59 27.57 -4.56
CA VAL A 584 17.93 28.29 -5.80
C VAL A 584 16.67 28.59 -6.60
N HIS A 585 16.50 29.84 -7.01
CA HIS A 585 15.39 30.26 -7.89
C HIS A 585 15.90 30.42 -9.33
N LYS A 586 15.42 29.57 -10.24
CA LYS A 586 15.78 29.62 -11.66
C LYS A 586 14.81 30.53 -12.41
N VAL A 587 15.35 31.51 -13.14
CA VAL A 587 14.56 32.52 -13.89
C VAL A 587 14.48 32.19 -15.38
N SER A 588 15.35 31.30 -15.89
CA SER A 588 15.39 30.86 -17.31
C SER A 588 16.06 29.48 -17.44
N GLU A 589 16.19 28.95 -18.67
CA GLU A 589 16.93 27.70 -18.96
C GLU A 589 18.44 27.79 -18.65
N ASN A 590 18.97 29.00 -18.43
CA ASN A 590 20.38 29.19 -18.07
C ASN A 590 20.67 28.62 -16.67
N LYS A 591 21.82 27.95 -16.53
CA LYS A 591 22.24 27.33 -15.27
C LYS A 591 22.64 28.40 -14.25
N HIS A 592 21.99 28.38 -13.10
CA HIS A 592 22.29 29.28 -11.98
C HIS A 592 23.75 29.06 -11.51
N PRO A 593 24.60 30.11 -11.39
CA PRO A 593 26.03 29.97 -11.09
C PRO A 593 26.35 29.14 -9.84
N ALA A 594 25.54 29.31 -8.78
CA ALA A 594 25.69 28.52 -7.56
C ALA A 594 25.55 27.01 -7.78
N ILE A 595 24.69 26.56 -8.71
CA ILE A 595 24.51 25.13 -8.99
C ILE A 595 25.81 24.55 -9.54
N GLU A 596 26.39 25.17 -10.56
CA GLU A 596 27.62 24.67 -11.18
C GLU A 596 28.80 24.70 -10.22
N PHE A 597 28.92 25.79 -9.45
CA PHE A 597 29.94 25.93 -8.43
C PHE A 597 29.80 24.86 -7.34
N PHE A 598 28.61 24.71 -6.73
CA PHE A 598 28.44 23.75 -5.64
C PHE A 598 28.51 22.30 -6.12
N THR A 599 28.08 21.97 -7.34
CA THR A 599 28.34 20.64 -7.92
C THR A 599 29.85 20.36 -7.97
N GLN A 600 30.64 21.29 -8.51
CA GLN A 600 32.09 21.12 -8.61
C GLN A 600 32.78 21.10 -7.23
N LEU A 601 32.38 21.98 -6.33
CA LEU A 601 32.92 22.07 -4.97
C LEU A 601 32.68 20.75 -4.22
N ILE A 602 31.45 20.25 -4.27
CA ILE A 602 31.05 19.01 -3.59
C ILE A 602 31.79 17.82 -4.20
N ASP A 603 31.76 17.65 -5.52
CA ASP A 603 32.35 16.48 -6.18
C ASP A 603 33.86 16.36 -5.93
N LYS A 604 34.59 17.49 -5.94
CA LYS A 604 36.04 17.51 -5.70
C LYS A 604 36.43 17.34 -4.22
N ASN A 605 35.51 17.61 -3.29
CA ASN A 605 35.82 17.63 -1.86
C ASN A 605 34.95 16.66 -1.04
N LYS A 606 34.37 15.62 -1.67
CA LYS A 606 33.50 14.64 -1.00
C LYS A 606 34.10 14.03 0.27
N SER A 607 35.41 13.80 0.32
CA SER A 607 36.11 13.25 1.50
C SER A 607 36.38 14.26 2.61
N LYS A 608 36.27 15.56 2.33
CA LYS A 608 36.55 16.66 3.27
C LYS A 608 35.28 17.36 3.77
N LEU A 609 34.19 17.27 3.03
CA LEU A 609 32.90 17.85 3.41
C LEU A 609 32.14 16.86 4.30
N GLN A 610 31.85 17.26 5.53
CA GLN A 610 31.00 16.48 6.43
C GLN A 610 29.56 16.54 5.92
N ALA A 611 29.01 15.38 5.53
CA ALA A 611 27.59 15.29 5.19
C ALA A 611 26.76 15.72 6.40
N CYS A 612 25.76 16.56 6.16
CA CYS A 612 24.69 16.85 7.11
C CYS A 612 23.75 15.64 7.15
N GLU A 613 24.29 14.51 7.60
CA GLU A 613 23.48 13.42 8.13
C GLU A 613 22.94 13.95 9.45
N GLU A 614 21.62 14.09 9.56
CA GLU A 614 21.00 14.13 10.89
C GLU A 614 21.28 12.76 11.48
N THR A 615 22.47 12.57 12.05
CA THR A 615 22.82 11.28 12.64
C THR A 615 21.84 11.11 13.79
N PRO A 616 20.96 10.10 13.72
CA PRO A 616 20.00 9.90 14.79
C PRO A 616 20.77 9.75 16.10
N LYS A 617 20.29 10.42 17.15
CA LYS A 617 20.89 10.37 18.48
C LYS A 617 21.15 8.92 18.94
N ILE A 618 20.31 7.99 18.46
CA ILE A 618 20.43 6.56 18.67
C ILE A 618 20.18 5.85 17.33
N PRO A 619 21.23 5.45 16.59
CA PRO A 619 21.10 4.75 15.31
C PRO A 619 20.25 3.48 15.41
N GLY A 620 19.27 3.35 14.52
CA GLY A 620 18.37 2.20 14.44
C GLY A 620 17.15 2.26 15.37
N LEU A 621 17.06 3.24 16.28
CA LEU A 621 15.88 3.39 17.14
C LEU A 621 14.64 3.75 16.31
N SER A 622 14.76 4.67 15.34
CA SER A 622 13.64 5.00 14.45
C SER A 622 13.13 3.76 13.70
N THR A 623 14.03 2.92 13.20
CA THR A 623 13.68 1.67 12.49
C THR A 623 12.95 0.69 13.42
N ALA A 624 13.44 0.53 14.65
CA ALA A 624 12.81 -0.33 15.65
C ALA A 624 11.37 0.12 15.97
N LEU A 625 11.19 1.42 16.27
CA LEU A 625 9.86 1.98 16.58
C LEU A 625 8.91 1.87 15.38
N ARG A 626 9.40 2.15 14.17
CA ARG A 626 8.64 2.00 12.91
C ARG A 626 8.11 0.57 12.74
N ASN A 627 8.97 -0.42 12.98
CA ASN A 627 8.62 -1.84 12.85
C ASN A 627 7.53 -2.23 13.87
N MET A 628 7.67 -1.80 15.12
CA MET A 628 6.65 -2.01 16.17
C MET A 628 5.30 -1.40 15.77
N ILE A 629 5.29 -0.17 15.23
CA ILE A 629 4.06 0.51 14.80
C ILE A 629 3.37 -0.23 13.66
N THR A 630 4.15 -0.67 12.67
CA THR A 630 3.62 -1.30 11.44
C THR A 630 2.73 -2.49 11.76
N LYS A 631 3.11 -3.28 12.77
CA LYS A 631 2.31 -4.41 13.23
C LYS A 631 1.09 -3.99 14.02
N SER A 632 1.21 -2.96 14.86
CA SER A 632 0.14 -2.48 15.75
C SER A 632 -0.83 -1.46 15.13
N VAL A 633 -0.81 -1.23 13.81
CA VAL A 633 -1.73 -0.28 13.16
C VAL A 633 -3.19 -0.64 13.45
N CYS A 634 -3.96 0.34 13.92
CA CYS A 634 -5.38 0.21 14.26
C CYS A 634 -6.30 1.21 13.54
N GLN A 635 -5.76 2.00 12.62
CA GLN A 635 -6.53 2.98 11.84
C GLN A 635 -6.88 2.36 10.47
N PHE A 636 -7.49 3.13 9.57
CA PHE A 636 -7.92 2.65 8.25
C PHE A 636 -7.11 3.37 7.14
N PRO A 637 -5.93 2.83 6.79
CA PRO A 637 -5.17 3.26 5.62
C PRO A 637 -5.91 2.99 4.31
N LEU A 638 -5.97 3.98 3.44
CA LEU A 638 -6.49 3.90 2.08
C LEU A 638 -5.49 4.56 1.12
N TYR A 639 -5.24 3.93 -0.03
CA TYR A 639 -4.26 4.38 -1.01
C TYR A 639 -4.93 4.76 -2.32
N LEU A 640 -4.59 5.95 -2.80
CA LEU A 640 -5.08 6.47 -4.07
C LEU A 640 -4.06 6.19 -5.16
N HIS A 641 -4.47 5.51 -6.22
CA HIS A 641 -3.61 5.24 -7.37
C HIS A 641 -3.93 6.19 -8.52
N LYS A 642 -2.90 6.49 -9.32
CA LYS A 642 -3.05 7.21 -10.57
C LYS A 642 -3.59 6.28 -11.65
N GLU A 643 -4.74 6.63 -12.20
CA GLU A 643 -5.34 5.98 -13.35
C GLU A 643 -5.66 7.02 -14.41
N SER A 644 -4.86 7.04 -15.49
CA SER A 644 -4.96 8.01 -16.58
C SER A 644 -5.04 9.47 -16.08
N ALA A 645 -6.25 10.05 -16.11
CA ALA A 645 -6.54 11.44 -15.80
C ALA A 645 -7.23 11.65 -14.44
N HIS A 646 -7.46 10.61 -13.61
CA HIS A 646 -8.14 10.70 -12.30
C HIS A 646 -7.38 9.83 -11.26
N PHE A 647 -7.80 9.84 -10.00
CA PHE A 647 -7.35 8.86 -9.01
C PHE A 647 -8.48 7.88 -8.68
N ASN A 648 -8.12 6.64 -8.37
CA ASN A 648 -9.03 5.62 -7.87
C ASN A 648 -8.54 5.07 -6.52
N ILE A 649 -9.36 4.26 -5.85
CA ILE A 649 -8.95 3.57 -4.62
C ILE A 649 -8.24 2.28 -5.02
N GLY A 650 -6.91 2.29 -4.98
CA GLY A 650 -6.10 1.15 -5.42
C GLY A 650 -5.89 0.09 -4.34
N ALA A 651 -5.81 0.50 -3.07
CA ALA A 651 -5.56 -0.42 -1.96
C ALA A 651 -6.11 0.09 -0.63
N ILE A 652 -6.34 -0.85 0.29
CA ILE A 652 -6.69 -0.62 1.71
C ILE A 652 -5.65 -1.34 2.56
N GLY A 653 -5.09 -0.66 3.55
CA GLY A 653 -4.17 -1.26 4.52
C GLY A 653 -4.93 -1.75 5.74
N ARG A 654 -4.56 -2.93 6.25
CA ARG A 654 -5.11 -3.51 7.48
C ARG A 654 -3.97 -3.98 8.38
N GLY A 655 -3.85 -3.38 9.56
CA GLY A 655 -2.93 -3.83 10.61
C GLY A 655 -3.46 -5.00 11.42
N LEU A 656 -2.81 -5.28 12.56
CA LEU A 656 -3.26 -6.33 13.50
C LEU A 656 -4.67 -6.06 14.04
N TYR A 657 -5.03 -4.79 14.21
CA TYR A 657 -6.32 -4.40 14.77
C TYR A 657 -7.26 -3.86 13.69
N SER A 658 -8.15 -4.72 13.19
CA SER A 658 -9.19 -4.32 12.24
C SER A 658 -10.15 -3.30 12.85
N THR A 659 -10.37 -2.19 12.15
CA THR A 659 -11.40 -1.20 12.52
C THR A 659 -12.81 -1.75 12.30
N LYS A 660 -13.81 -1.08 12.89
CA LYS A 660 -15.23 -1.35 12.60
C LYS A 660 -15.56 -1.21 11.11
N LEU A 661 -14.89 -0.31 10.39
CA LEU A 661 -15.06 -0.17 8.94
C LEU A 661 -14.51 -1.40 8.19
N HIS A 662 -13.34 -1.91 8.54
CA HIS A 662 -12.82 -3.16 7.95
C HIS A 662 -13.84 -4.30 8.09
N LYS A 663 -14.35 -4.51 9.31
CA LYS A 663 -15.34 -5.56 9.59
C LYS A 663 -16.64 -5.37 8.81
N ALA A 664 -17.10 -4.12 8.68
CA ALA A 664 -18.28 -3.81 7.89
C ALA A 664 -18.07 -4.15 6.41
N LEU A 665 -16.93 -3.77 5.82
CA LEU A 665 -16.64 -4.08 4.42
C LEU A 665 -16.49 -5.58 4.18
N GLU A 666 -15.79 -6.27 5.07
CA GLU A 666 -15.61 -7.73 5.02
C GLU A 666 -16.95 -8.47 5.07
N HIS A 667 -17.92 -8.00 5.86
CA HIS A 667 -19.26 -8.58 5.91
C HIS A 667 -20.00 -8.53 4.56
N PHE A 668 -19.85 -7.44 3.80
CA PHE A 668 -20.49 -7.29 2.49
C PHE A 668 -19.63 -7.79 1.33
N ASN A 669 -18.40 -8.24 1.59
CA ASN A 669 -17.47 -8.59 0.54
C ASN A 669 -17.85 -9.94 -0.09
N GLN A 670 -18.26 -9.91 -1.36
CA GLN A 670 -18.57 -11.10 -2.16
C GLN A 670 -17.38 -11.52 -3.04
N SER A 671 -16.42 -10.60 -3.25
CA SER A 671 -15.15 -10.87 -3.91
C SER A 671 -14.22 -11.52 -2.90
N GLY A 672 -13.43 -12.54 -3.27
CA GLY A 672 -12.59 -13.28 -2.31
C GLY A 672 -11.64 -12.39 -1.48
N ASP A 673 -11.00 -12.98 -0.46
CA ASP A 673 -10.26 -12.32 0.64
C ASP A 673 -9.17 -11.29 0.26
N GLU A 674 -8.78 -11.16 -1.02
CA GLU A 674 -7.71 -10.27 -1.48
C GLU A 674 -8.19 -8.92 -2.05
N GLN A 675 -9.47 -8.80 -2.41
CA GLN A 675 -10.07 -7.57 -2.92
C GLN A 675 -11.28 -7.18 -2.08
N ILE A 676 -11.39 -5.90 -1.74
CA ILE A 676 -12.49 -5.34 -0.95
C ILE A 676 -13.18 -4.24 -1.75
N GLU A 677 -14.50 -4.35 -1.90
CA GLU A 677 -15.33 -3.26 -2.42
C GLU A 677 -15.35 -2.11 -1.41
N ILE A 678 -15.03 -0.89 -1.87
CA ILE A 678 -14.95 0.30 -0.99
C ILE A 678 -15.51 1.55 -1.65
N ALA A 679 -15.59 1.62 -2.98
CA ALA A 679 -16.12 2.80 -3.68
C ALA A 679 -17.46 3.31 -3.11
N PRO A 680 -18.45 2.46 -2.75
CA PRO A 680 -19.73 2.92 -2.19
C PRO A 680 -19.65 3.65 -0.85
N VAL A 681 -18.51 3.56 -0.14
CA VAL A 681 -18.26 4.33 1.09
C VAL A 681 -18.24 5.83 0.82
N PHE A 682 -17.79 6.25 -0.36
CA PHE A 682 -17.65 7.64 -0.73
C PHE A 682 -18.82 8.10 -1.61
N PRO A 683 -19.21 9.39 -1.55
CA PRO A 683 -20.17 9.94 -2.50
C PRO A 683 -19.69 9.74 -3.94
N ALA A 684 -20.64 9.57 -4.87
CA ALA A 684 -20.33 9.43 -6.30
C ALA A 684 -19.40 10.57 -6.77
N ASN A 685 -18.38 10.20 -7.55
CA ASN A 685 -17.37 11.09 -8.12
C ASN A 685 -16.47 11.85 -7.11
N PHE A 686 -16.63 11.67 -5.78
CA PHE A 686 -15.79 12.37 -4.80
C PHE A 686 -14.31 12.02 -4.97
N ILE A 687 -13.97 10.74 -5.13
CA ILE A 687 -12.58 10.29 -5.27
C ILE A 687 -12.02 10.71 -6.63
N GLU A 688 -12.76 10.42 -7.70
CA GLU A 688 -12.35 10.58 -9.08
C GLU A 688 -12.20 12.06 -9.47
N ASP A 689 -13.09 12.93 -8.99
CA ASP A 689 -13.13 14.35 -9.37
C ASP A 689 -12.59 15.24 -8.24
N GLU A 690 -13.38 15.42 -7.18
CA GLU A 690 -13.13 16.43 -6.15
C GLU A 690 -11.79 16.22 -5.43
N LEU A 691 -11.58 15.01 -4.89
CA LEU A 691 -10.36 14.68 -4.17
C LEU A 691 -9.17 14.63 -5.11
N SER A 692 -9.36 14.19 -6.35
CA SER A 692 -8.31 14.15 -7.37
C SER A 692 -7.81 15.53 -7.76
N GLU A 693 -8.72 16.47 -7.99
CA GLU A 693 -8.38 17.86 -8.28
C GLU A 693 -7.67 18.50 -7.08
N ALA A 694 -8.22 18.33 -5.87
CA ALA A 694 -7.63 18.88 -4.65
C ALA A 694 -6.22 18.34 -4.41
N LEU A 695 -6.03 17.03 -4.53
CA LEU A 695 -4.75 16.36 -4.29
C LEU A 695 -3.70 16.69 -5.35
N ARG A 696 -4.08 17.00 -6.60
CA ARG A 696 -3.14 17.48 -7.64
C ARG A 696 -2.54 18.83 -7.33
N LYS A 697 -3.30 19.69 -6.64
CA LYS A 697 -2.84 21.01 -6.19
C LYS A 697 -1.91 20.91 -4.97
N GLN A 698 -1.87 19.75 -4.29
CA GLN A 698 -1.00 19.51 -3.15
C GLN A 698 0.40 19.04 -3.57
N THR A 699 1.38 19.49 -2.82
CA THR A 699 2.72 18.94 -2.80
C THR A 699 2.91 17.99 -1.63
N ARG A 700 3.97 17.19 -1.68
CA ARG A 700 4.36 16.28 -0.60
C ARG A 700 4.53 16.99 0.76
N GLN A 701 4.90 18.27 0.78
CA GLN A 701 5.21 19.01 2.01
C GLN A 701 4.00 19.71 2.62
N ASP A 702 2.88 19.74 1.90
CA ASP A 702 1.68 20.40 2.40
C ASP A 702 1.01 19.58 3.49
N LYS A 703 0.22 20.26 4.31
CA LYS A 703 -0.55 19.60 5.37
C LYS A 703 -1.60 18.67 4.74
N PRO A 704 -2.01 17.62 5.46
CA PRO A 704 -3.11 16.77 5.01
C PRO A 704 -4.37 17.59 4.73
N LEU A 705 -5.02 17.31 3.60
CA LEU A 705 -6.40 17.73 3.36
C LEU A 705 -7.30 17.04 4.38
N LYS A 706 -8.28 17.77 4.90
CA LYS A 706 -9.25 17.26 5.88
C LYS A 706 -10.64 17.28 5.29
N TYR A 707 -11.35 16.17 5.47
CA TYR A 707 -12.77 16.05 5.15
C TYR A 707 -13.47 15.28 6.27
N THR A 708 -14.76 15.52 6.43
CA THR A 708 -15.62 14.75 7.34
C THR A 708 -16.63 13.96 6.53
N LEU A 709 -16.52 12.64 6.58
CA LEU A 709 -17.40 11.68 5.91
C LEU A 709 -18.47 11.20 6.88
N PHE A 710 -19.72 11.49 6.57
CA PHE A 710 -20.89 10.91 7.22
C PHE A 710 -21.36 9.71 6.42
N MET A 711 -21.41 8.55 7.07
CA MET A 711 -21.81 7.27 6.46
C MET A 711 -22.98 6.68 7.23
N ARG A 712 -24.05 6.32 6.51
CA ARG A 712 -25.12 5.47 7.01
C ARG A 712 -24.95 4.08 6.47
N LEU A 713 -25.09 3.10 7.35
CA LEU A 713 -25.01 1.69 7.02
C LEU A 713 -26.31 1.00 7.41
N ASP A 714 -27.01 0.43 6.44
CA ASP A 714 -28.16 -0.44 6.64
C ASP A 714 -27.70 -1.91 6.67
N PRO A 715 -27.59 -2.54 7.86
CA PRO A 715 -27.09 -3.90 7.98
C PRO A 715 -28.04 -4.96 7.39
N ASP A 716 -29.28 -4.59 7.06
CA ASP A 716 -30.30 -5.53 6.56
C ASP A 716 -30.20 -5.75 5.04
N LYS A 717 -29.26 -5.08 4.37
CA LYS A 717 -29.03 -5.18 2.91
C LYS A 717 -28.05 -6.32 2.58
N LYS A 718 -28.00 -6.73 1.31
CA LYS A 718 -27.15 -7.83 0.84
C LYS A 718 -25.86 -7.38 0.15
N THR A 719 -25.84 -6.17 -0.40
CA THR A 719 -24.70 -5.61 -1.14
C THR A 719 -24.25 -4.33 -0.45
N LEU A 720 -22.96 -4.01 -0.56
CA LEU A 720 -22.41 -2.78 0.04
C LEU A 720 -23.04 -1.53 -0.56
N THR A 721 -23.23 -1.52 -1.89
CA THR A 721 -23.83 -0.40 -2.64
C THR A 721 -25.25 -0.07 -2.17
N ASP A 722 -26.07 -1.07 -1.82
CA ASP A 722 -27.41 -0.83 -1.28
C ASP A 722 -27.40 -0.47 0.22
N ALA A 723 -26.42 -1.00 0.96
CA ALA A 723 -26.27 -0.81 2.39
C ALA A 723 -25.77 0.59 2.77
N VAL A 724 -24.92 1.18 1.94
CA VAL A 724 -24.20 2.41 2.27
C VAL A 724 -24.79 3.63 1.59
N LYS A 725 -24.93 4.71 2.36
CA LYS A 725 -25.15 6.07 1.83
C LYS A 725 -24.24 7.03 2.56
N SER A 726 -23.57 7.91 1.83
CA SER A 726 -22.59 8.83 2.40
C SER A 726 -22.77 10.27 1.94
N GLN A 727 -22.25 11.20 2.76
CA GLN A 727 -22.06 12.61 2.43
C GLN A 727 -20.71 13.06 2.99
N ILE A 728 -20.06 14.00 2.29
CA ILE A 728 -18.77 14.57 2.71
C ILE A 728 -18.94 16.06 2.92
N LEU A 729 -18.29 16.56 3.98
CA LEU A 729 -18.13 17.97 4.27
C LEU A 729 -16.65 18.35 4.33
N ARG A 730 -16.32 19.50 3.77
CA ARG A 730 -15.08 20.25 4.02
C ARG A 730 -15.17 20.97 5.36
N ASP A 731 -14.07 21.57 5.81
CA ASP A 731 -14.02 22.29 7.09
C ASP A 731 -14.94 23.53 7.08
N GLU A 732 -15.13 24.15 5.92
CA GLU A 732 -15.99 25.33 5.72
C GLU A 732 -17.50 25.04 5.57
N ASP A 733 -17.89 23.77 5.36
CA ASP A 733 -19.29 23.42 5.09
C ASP A 733 -20.13 23.32 6.37
N SER A 734 -21.38 23.81 6.32
CA SER A 734 -22.34 23.72 7.43
C SER A 734 -22.88 22.30 7.63
N LEU A 735 -23.14 21.95 8.89
CA LEU A 735 -23.79 20.70 9.29
C LEU A 735 -25.32 20.69 9.04
N ASP A 736 -25.93 21.85 8.81
CA ASP A 736 -27.40 21.98 8.68
C ASP A 736 -27.98 21.12 7.55
N SER A 737 -27.22 20.96 6.46
CA SER A 737 -27.58 20.14 5.30
C SER A 737 -27.71 18.65 5.63
N LEU A 738 -27.10 18.20 6.74
CA LEU A 738 -27.07 16.80 7.18
C LEU A 738 -28.19 16.43 8.14
N PHE A 739 -29.01 17.37 8.61
CA PHE A 739 -30.01 17.10 9.65
C PHE A 739 -30.93 15.91 9.31
N LEU A 740 -31.52 15.91 8.11
CA LEU A 740 -32.40 14.80 7.66
C LEU A 740 -31.63 13.50 7.45
N PHE A 741 -30.38 13.58 6.99
CA PHE A 741 -29.52 12.42 6.79
C PHE A 741 -29.22 11.75 8.12
N ILE A 742 -28.74 12.51 9.11
CA ILE A 742 -28.43 12.04 10.47
C ILE A 742 -29.68 11.49 11.15
N LYS A 743 -30.79 12.24 11.12
CA LYS A 743 -32.04 11.80 11.76
C LYS A 743 -32.57 10.48 11.20
N LYS A 744 -32.39 10.25 9.90
CA LYS A 744 -32.72 8.96 9.27
C LYS A 744 -31.80 7.85 9.77
N ALA A 745 -30.49 8.11 9.86
CA ALA A 745 -29.51 7.17 10.38
C ALA A 745 -29.89 6.68 11.79
N LEU A 746 -30.06 7.63 12.72
CA LEU A 746 -30.30 7.34 14.13
C LEU A 746 -31.61 6.57 14.39
N ARG A 747 -32.57 6.62 13.47
CA ARG A 747 -33.86 5.92 13.61
C ARG A 747 -33.84 4.47 13.11
N LYS A 748 -33.05 4.15 12.08
CA LYS A 748 -33.17 2.88 11.35
C LYS A 748 -31.86 2.20 10.98
N GLU A 749 -30.75 2.93 10.91
CA GLU A 749 -29.48 2.47 10.34
C GLU A 749 -28.36 2.66 11.39
N ILE A 750 -27.12 2.38 11.01
CA ILE A 750 -25.93 2.65 11.83
C ILE A 750 -25.23 3.89 11.26
N LEU A 751 -24.91 4.86 12.11
CA LEU A 751 -24.14 6.04 11.73
C LEU A 751 -22.65 5.83 12.03
N PHE A 752 -21.82 6.19 11.05
CA PHE A 752 -20.41 6.45 11.22
C PHE A 752 -20.07 7.86 10.78
N VAL A 753 -19.16 8.49 11.51
CA VAL A 753 -18.54 9.74 11.09
C VAL A 753 -17.03 9.56 11.11
N PHE A 754 -16.40 9.73 9.95
CA PHE A 754 -14.96 9.60 9.78
C PHE A 754 -14.33 10.94 9.46
N GLN A 755 -13.21 11.26 10.10
CA GLN A 755 -12.31 12.29 9.60
C GLN A 755 -11.34 11.65 8.63
N LEU A 756 -11.31 12.15 7.40
CA LEU A 756 -10.35 11.76 6.37
C LEU A 756 -9.17 12.71 6.47
N GLN A 757 -7.96 12.15 6.50
CA GLN A 757 -6.72 12.91 6.40
C GLN A 757 -5.95 12.45 5.17
N VAL A 758 -5.95 13.27 4.11
CA VAL A 758 -5.42 12.90 2.79
C VAL A 758 -4.12 13.66 2.52
N SER A 759 -3.05 12.93 2.25
CA SER A 759 -1.74 13.50 1.94
C SER A 759 -1.20 13.01 0.60
N LYS A 760 -0.48 13.90 -0.09
CA LYS A 760 0.25 13.55 -1.32
C LYS A 760 1.47 12.69 -0.96
N THR A 761 1.64 11.58 -1.67
CA THR A 761 2.82 10.71 -1.53
C THR A 761 4.02 11.25 -2.29
N GLY A 762 5.21 10.80 -1.88
CA GLY A 762 6.45 11.01 -2.62
C GLY A 762 6.73 9.86 -3.60
N ARG A 763 8.00 9.71 -3.96
CA ARG A 763 8.48 8.52 -4.68
C ARG A 763 8.59 7.34 -3.72
N PRO A 764 8.46 6.09 -4.21
CA PRO A 764 8.77 4.92 -3.40
C PRO A 764 10.26 4.91 -3.07
N ASP A 765 10.61 4.42 -1.88
CA ASP A 765 12.01 4.24 -1.50
C ASP A 765 12.49 2.87 -2.01
N THR A 766 13.05 2.92 -3.20
CA THR A 766 13.58 1.74 -3.86
C THR A 766 14.78 1.15 -3.11
N ASP A 767 15.48 1.92 -2.27
CA ASP A 767 16.65 1.43 -1.52
C ASP A 767 16.21 0.48 -0.40
N TYR A 768 15.12 0.81 0.30
CA TYR A 768 14.55 -0.07 1.33
C TYR A 768 14.07 -1.41 0.77
N LEU A 769 13.53 -1.41 -0.46
CA LEU A 769 13.02 -2.59 -1.16
C LEU A 769 14.08 -3.27 -2.05
N ALA A 770 15.30 -2.72 -2.13
CA ALA A 770 16.26 -3.06 -3.17
C ALA A 770 16.67 -4.54 -3.16
N ASN A 771 16.80 -5.15 -1.98
CA ASN A 771 17.26 -6.54 -1.88
C ASN A 771 16.21 -7.51 -2.41
N GLU A 772 14.96 -7.35 -1.97
CA GLU A 772 13.82 -8.13 -2.46
C GLU A 772 13.54 -7.86 -3.95
N LEU A 773 13.55 -6.60 -4.39
CA LEU A 773 13.34 -6.26 -5.80
C LEU A 773 14.43 -6.83 -6.71
N LYS A 774 15.72 -6.79 -6.29
CA LYS A 774 16.81 -7.42 -7.04
C LYS A 774 16.62 -8.93 -7.14
N TYR A 775 16.18 -9.58 -6.07
CA TYR A 775 15.91 -11.01 -6.07
C TYR A 775 14.76 -11.36 -7.02
N VAL A 776 13.63 -10.64 -6.97
CA VAL A 776 12.51 -10.83 -7.91
C VAL A 776 12.95 -10.57 -9.33
N SER A 777 13.71 -9.49 -9.59
CA SER A 777 14.21 -9.12 -10.92
C SER A 777 15.12 -10.19 -11.52
N HIS A 778 15.92 -10.87 -10.69
CA HIS A 778 16.81 -11.93 -11.15
C HIS A 778 16.05 -13.12 -11.77
N TYR A 779 14.87 -13.44 -11.23
CA TYR A 779 14.07 -14.61 -11.65
C TYR A 779 12.86 -14.25 -12.54
N ALA A 780 12.30 -13.04 -12.39
CA ALA A 780 11.10 -12.59 -13.10
C ALA A 780 11.12 -11.07 -13.31
N LEU A 781 11.86 -10.60 -14.32
CA LEU A 781 12.00 -9.18 -14.63
C LEU A 781 10.66 -8.46 -14.88
N HIS A 782 9.72 -9.10 -15.60
CA HIS A 782 8.40 -8.51 -15.85
C HIS A 782 7.63 -8.27 -14.54
N LYS A 783 7.56 -9.27 -13.66
CA LYS A 783 6.89 -9.14 -12.36
C LYS A 783 7.52 -8.06 -11.47
N ALA A 784 8.84 -7.90 -11.53
CA ALA A 784 9.52 -6.82 -10.80
C ALA A 784 9.15 -5.43 -11.34
N LYS A 785 9.09 -5.27 -12.67
CA LYS A 785 8.67 -4.02 -13.30
C LYS A 785 7.22 -3.67 -12.99
N ASP A 786 6.30 -4.64 -13.09
CA ASP A 786 4.89 -4.44 -12.77
C ASP A 786 4.71 -3.99 -11.30
N LEU A 787 5.51 -4.56 -10.41
CA LEU A 787 5.51 -4.23 -8.99
C LEU A 787 6.08 -2.84 -8.70
N GLU A 788 7.18 -2.47 -9.35
CA GLU A 788 7.72 -1.11 -9.28
C GLU A 788 6.69 -0.11 -9.81
N GLU A 789 6.10 -0.35 -10.98
CA GLU A 789 5.09 0.51 -11.58
C GLU A 789 3.87 0.68 -10.68
N SER A 790 3.37 -0.42 -10.10
CA SER A 790 2.26 -0.38 -9.14
C SER A 790 2.57 0.51 -7.93
N LEU A 791 3.77 0.38 -7.35
CA LEU A 791 4.20 1.23 -6.24
C LEU A 791 4.41 2.69 -6.67
N TRP A 792 4.87 2.94 -7.90
CA TRP A 792 5.00 4.29 -8.47
C TRP A 792 3.65 4.97 -8.73
N ASN A 793 2.60 4.19 -8.96
CA ASN A 793 1.25 4.71 -9.19
C ASN A 793 0.56 5.19 -7.91
N VAL A 794 1.09 4.87 -6.72
CA VAL A 794 0.55 5.39 -5.45
C VAL A 794 0.75 6.89 -5.37
N ALA A 795 -0.35 7.63 -5.54
CA ALA A 795 -0.37 9.08 -5.67
C ALA A 795 -0.83 9.81 -4.39
N GLY A 796 -1.48 9.10 -3.47
CA GLY A 796 -1.97 9.64 -2.21
C GLY A 796 -2.21 8.57 -1.15
N VAL A 797 -2.13 8.99 0.11
CA VAL A 797 -2.52 8.20 1.28
C VAL A 797 -3.61 8.94 2.00
N CYS A 798 -4.68 8.22 2.34
CA CYS A 798 -5.78 8.67 3.16
C CYS A 798 -5.83 7.81 4.42
N ASP A 799 -6.02 8.42 5.57
CA ASP A 799 -6.35 7.71 6.82
C ASP A 799 -7.76 8.11 7.26
N LEU A 800 -8.60 7.11 7.55
CA LEU A 800 -9.98 7.31 8.01
C LEU A 800 -10.06 7.05 9.52
N ILE A 801 -10.30 8.12 10.27
CA ILE A 801 -10.36 8.10 11.73
C ILE A 801 -11.83 8.16 12.17
N ASP A 802 -12.32 7.16 12.90
CA ASP A 802 -13.68 7.15 13.45
C ASP A 802 -13.81 8.19 14.59
N ILE A 803 -14.56 9.25 14.31
CA ILE A 803 -14.89 10.35 15.22
C ILE A 803 -16.37 10.36 15.62
N THR A 804 -17.09 9.26 15.37
CA THR A 804 -18.52 9.15 15.63
C THR A 804 -18.89 9.57 17.06
N ASP A 805 -18.12 9.09 18.05
CA ASP A 805 -18.39 9.34 19.48
C ASP A 805 -18.12 10.79 19.90
N GLU A 806 -17.31 11.53 19.14
CA GLU A 806 -17.05 12.96 19.39
C GLU A 806 -18.06 13.86 18.67
N VAL A 807 -18.52 13.44 17.49
CA VAL A 807 -19.49 14.20 16.69
C VAL A 807 -20.90 14.07 17.24
N ILE A 808 -21.36 12.86 17.58
CA ILE A 808 -22.74 12.60 17.99
C ILE A 808 -23.23 13.53 19.12
N PRO A 809 -22.47 13.73 20.21
CA PRO A 809 -22.90 14.62 21.31
C PRO A 809 -23.07 16.09 20.90
N THR A 810 -22.50 16.51 19.78
CA THR A 810 -22.61 17.88 19.25
C THR A 810 -23.80 18.07 18.31
N LEU A 811 -24.53 17.00 18.00
CA LEU A 811 -25.70 17.04 17.12
C LEU A 811 -26.96 17.40 17.92
N GLU A 812 -27.77 18.32 17.42
CA GLU A 812 -29.06 18.69 18.02
C GLU A 812 -30.13 17.62 17.74
N VAL A 813 -29.99 16.44 18.37
CA VAL A 813 -30.87 15.27 18.20
C VAL A 813 -31.26 14.65 19.56
N GLU A 814 -32.39 13.94 19.60
CA GLU A 814 -32.91 13.32 20.83
C GLU A 814 -31.98 12.18 21.35
N ASP A 815 -31.62 12.23 22.64
CA ASP A 815 -30.74 11.23 23.29
C ASP A 815 -31.20 9.78 23.12
N ASN A 816 -32.51 9.51 23.15
CA ASN A 816 -33.03 8.15 22.97
C ASN A 816 -32.67 7.56 21.59
N LEU A 817 -32.60 8.40 20.55
CA LEU A 817 -32.22 7.95 19.21
C LEU A 817 -30.74 7.59 19.15
N ILE A 818 -29.90 8.36 19.85
CA ILE A 818 -28.47 8.07 19.99
C ILE A 818 -28.26 6.74 20.72
N GLU A 819 -28.93 6.53 21.85
CA GLU A 819 -28.83 5.31 22.64
C GLU A 819 -29.25 4.08 21.83
N LYS A 820 -30.39 4.15 21.14
CA LYS A 820 -30.88 3.06 20.28
C LYS A 820 -29.93 2.75 19.12
N MET A 821 -29.38 3.77 18.45
CA MET A 821 -28.42 3.57 17.36
C MET A 821 -27.12 2.96 17.89
N THR A 822 -26.62 3.44 19.04
CA THR A 822 -25.40 2.92 19.68
C THR A 822 -25.56 1.45 20.06
N GLU A 823 -26.70 1.08 20.64
CA GLU A 823 -27.02 -0.29 20.99
C GLU A 823 -27.17 -1.19 19.74
N LYS A 824 -27.86 -0.70 18.69
CA LYS A 824 -27.95 -1.39 17.40
C LYS A 824 -26.56 -1.63 16.80
N LYS A 825 -25.68 -0.62 16.81
CA LYS A 825 -24.30 -0.72 16.33
C LYS A 825 -23.52 -1.78 17.12
N ARG A 826 -23.64 -1.78 18.45
CA ARG A 826 -22.99 -2.77 19.33
C ARG A 826 -23.45 -4.19 19.02
N LEU A 827 -24.75 -4.44 19.03
CA LEU A 827 -25.34 -5.76 18.78
C LEU A 827 -24.98 -6.31 17.39
N TRP A 828 -24.96 -5.45 16.37
CA TRP A 828 -24.59 -5.88 15.03
C TRP A 828 -23.13 -6.33 14.96
N PHE A 829 -22.18 -5.56 15.50
CA PHE A 829 -20.77 -5.97 15.52
C PHE A 829 -20.48 -7.20 16.38
N GLU A 830 -21.24 -7.42 17.45
CA GLU A 830 -21.16 -8.64 18.27
C GLU A 830 -21.71 -9.87 17.54
N SER A 831 -22.60 -9.69 16.56
CA SER A 831 -23.16 -10.77 15.74
C SER A 831 -22.25 -11.20 14.58
N LEU A 832 -21.25 -10.38 14.21
CA LEU A 832 -20.32 -10.73 13.14
C LEU A 832 -19.35 -11.82 13.59
N PRO A 833 -18.93 -12.73 12.69
CA PRO A 833 -17.88 -13.70 12.99
C PRO A 833 -16.58 -12.99 13.40
N MET A 834 -15.90 -13.56 14.41
CA MET A 834 -14.68 -13.01 15.03
C MET A 834 -13.48 -13.00 14.09
#